data_AF-A0A2G4HZW9-F1
#
_entry.id   AF-A0A2G4HZW9-F1
#
_cell.length_a   1.000
_cell.length_b   1.000
_cell.length_c   1.000
_cell.angle_alpha   90.00
_cell.angle_beta   90.00
_cell.angle_gamma   90.00
#
_symmetry.space_group_name_H-M   'P 1'
#
loop_
_entity.id
_entity.type
_entity.pdbx_description
1 polymer ?
#
loop_
_entity_poly.entity_id
_entity_poly.type
_entity_poly.pdbx_seq_one_letter_code
_entity_poly.pdbx_strand_id
1 'polypeptide(L)'
;MRRQIQRCVGFLFGFTGLLQAQELPILPEAYPINFNQPVNGQSKAMLAFATRALQARVILAGENHFYVKLNVQSEYHLLRLLHEKAGVRHYVIELSPTRALYMQRYFSTGDEVAHRYLKATSSQRYMNLFDSISGWNQTLALSERIHVWGLDVERFNDMTMMRLAEIVARKGVSPPALRPGFMALKALSEEILRYGLQEFDKDGDSPENEDIQENSESSHTETVHDSISMGNSSPTETVHDSVGNALPTKPQDSGNDKGNTRKIECADAFFQNDQFNTTQTSKDVFHWLTLNAVKIKAWLGDDTLEYSEAMIQLKEWILWEALDQTAQQYNWREEHMFQNMVSLLNTYPTMRFFGQFGRCHVSYAKQQQDCGWFEYHSSVNRLRTRYFSNDSSLMSIGIFYCDPDNSIDGVNAVNLNDNTIIQNEVKALLQSTHTNSVLYNLESSESQLSELRKKFSFVLVNRVSEKSLVPKDRNTGFKARNYSSIGFGTLGRATMLSESLCMHFKDNGYALTNPKNFIHYGISLRSVQTFLSGRLSFSHTNQSIFRNKSEQIQYSQTLYNLDLGVHTASDMSWIVGFGGRVCFHKQSIRYIPPSLNFLNPQPSGSVAIQKRNWIPAAYVNLEKRFGNWISAECIVGYRKDFSSGKWYYKPYGLPYFNGKSIEGDLSEPFVELNFYINIGK
;
A
#
# COMPACT_ATOMS: atom_id res chain seq x y z
N MET A 1 -55.36 59.16 -26.11
CA MET A 1 -55.71 58.32 -27.28
C MET A 1 -54.48 58.26 -28.17
N ARG A 2 -53.91 57.16 -28.65
CA ARG A 2 -54.33 55.77 -28.96
C ARG A 2 -52.99 55.11 -29.41
N ARG A 3 -52.48 53.96 -28.97
CA ARG A 3 -53.05 52.68 -28.51
C ARG A 3 -52.00 51.89 -27.69
N GLN A 4 -52.48 51.25 -26.61
CA GLN A 4 -52.08 49.95 -26.00
C GLN A 4 -50.64 49.83 -25.44
N ILE A 5 -50.36 49.69 -24.15
CA ILE A 5 -50.97 48.87 -23.06
C ILE A 5 -51.35 47.46 -23.54
N GLN A 6 -50.40 46.52 -23.45
CA GLN A 6 -50.54 45.15 -22.90
C GLN A 6 -49.33 44.29 -23.31
N ARG A 7 -48.77 43.54 -22.34
CA ARG A 7 -47.59 42.61 -22.38
C ARG A 7 -46.25 43.31 -22.12
N CYS A 8 -45.53 43.16 -21.00
CA CYS A 8 -45.63 42.28 -19.85
C CYS A 8 -45.06 43.03 -18.63
N VAL A 9 -45.93 43.53 -17.75
CA VAL A 9 -45.60 43.93 -16.36
C VAL A 9 -46.04 42.79 -15.44
N GLY A 10 -45.52 41.61 -15.71
CA GLY A 10 -45.88 40.38 -15.01
C GLY A 10 -44.72 39.42 -15.00
N PHE A 11 -43.69 39.74 -14.23
CA PHE A 11 -42.78 38.78 -13.59
C PHE A 11 -42.02 39.51 -12.46
N LEU A 12 -42.80 40.10 -11.55
CA LEU A 12 -42.35 40.42 -10.20
C LEU A 12 -42.54 39.14 -9.37
N PHE A 13 -41.51 38.78 -8.60
CA PHE A 13 -41.46 37.72 -7.58
C PHE A 13 -41.45 36.28 -8.07
N GLY A 14 -40.24 35.73 -8.28
CA GLY A 14 -40.05 34.30 -8.54
C GLY A 14 -38.60 33.85 -8.58
N PHE A 15 -37.70 34.46 -7.80
CA PHE A 15 -36.34 33.94 -7.58
C PHE A 15 -35.89 34.29 -6.14
N THR A 16 -36.70 33.92 -5.16
CA THR A 16 -36.08 33.39 -3.93
C THR A 16 -35.47 32.07 -4.34
N GLY A 17 -34.19 32.08 -4.71
CA GLY A 17 -33.41 30.86 -4.74
C GLY A 17 -33.58 30.22 -3.37
N LEU A 18 -34.25 29.07 -3.35
CA LEU A 18 -34.14 28.10 -2.28
C LEU A 18 -32.65 27.78 -2.17
N LEU A 19 -31.92 28.55 -1.36
CA LEU A 19 -30.90 27.97 -0.51
C LEU A 19 -31.67 27.01 0.39
N GLN A 20 -31.97 25.80 -0.11
CA GLN A 20 -32.16 24.68 0.77
C GLN A 20 -30.85 24.61 1.55
N ALA A 21 -30.89 25.08 2.80
CA ALA A 21 -29.95 24.59 3.79
C ALA A 21 -30.04 23.08 3.66
N GLN A 22 -28.98 22.45 3.16
CA GLN A 22 -28.90 21.01 3.09
C GLN A 22 -28.98 20.55 4.54
N GLU A 23 -30.18 20.11 4.96
CA GLU A 23 -30.37 19.58 6.30
C GLU A 23 -29.35 18.46 6.48
N LEU A 24 -28.49 18.61 7.50
CA LEU A 24 -27.52 17.57 7.82
C LEU A 24 -28.29 16.26 8.05
N PRO A 25 -27.81 15.12 7.52
CA PRO A 25 -28.51 13.86 7.66
C PRO A 25 -28.74 13.54 9.14
N ILE A 26 -29.90 12.98 9.47
CA ILE A 26 -30.18 12.51 10.84
C ILE A 26 -29.14 11.45 11.20
N LEU A 27 -28.30 11.81 12.17
CA LEU A 27 -27.20 10.97 12.61
C LEU A 27 -27.72 9.81 13.49
N PRO A 28 -27.08 8.63 13.40
CA PRO A 28 -27.39 7.50 14.27
C PRO A 28 -27.09 7.80 15.74
N GLU A 29 -27.56 6.92 16.64
CA GLU A 29 -27.23 7.00 18.06
C GLU A 29 -25.70 7.01 18.24
N ALA A 30 -25.23 8.02 18.97
CA ALA A 30 -23.82 8.35 19.13
C ALA A 30 -23.39 8.18 20.58
N TYR A 31 -22.18 7.65 20.76
CA TYR A 31 -21.67 7.30 22.06
C TYR A 31 -20.23 7.79 22.27
N PRO A 32 -19.97 8.71 23.20
CA PRO A 32 -18.61 9.11 23.53
C PRO A 32 -17.80 7.93 24.08
N ILE A 33 -16.57 7.76 23.57
CA ILE A 33 -15.58 6.80 24.05
C ILE A 33 -14.32 7.54 24.44
N ASN A 34 -13.73 7.16 25.57
CA ASN A 34 -12.42 7.62 25.99
C ASN A 34 -11.48 6.41 26.15
N PHE A 35 -10.57 6.23 25.19
CA PHE A 35 -9.55 5.17 25.22
C PHE A 35 -8.41 5.46 26.20
N ASN A 36 -8.42 6.59 26.91
CA ASN A 36 -7.44 6.87 27.97
C ASN A 36 -7.98 6.50 29.35
N GLN A 37 -9.22 6.01 29.46
CA GLN A 37 -9.80 5.56 30.72
C GLN A 37 -10.01 4.05 30.72
N PRO A 38 -9.95 3.41 31.91
CA PRO A 38 -10.32 2.01 32.06
C PRO A 38 -11.70 1.77 31.47
N VAL A 39 -11.89 0.60 30.85
CA VAL A 39 -13.15 0.20 30.22
C VAL A 39 -14.23 0.02 31.30
N ASN A 40 -14.86 1.10 31.72
CA ASN A 40 -16.02 1.05 32.59
C ASN A 40 -17.24 0.65 31.76
N GLY A 41 -17.51 -0.66 31.74
CA GLY A 41 -18.58 -1.29 30.96
C GLY A 41 -20.02 -0.94 31.37
N GLN A 42 -20.26 0.22 31.98
CA GLN A 42 -21.58 0.68 32.42
C GLN A 42 -22.18 1.79 31.55
N SER A 43 -21.46 2.32 30.57
CA SER A 43 -22.07 3.27 29.62
C SER A 43 -23.02 2.52 28.68
N LYS A 44 -24.18 3.12 28.38
CA LYS A 44 -25.20 2.61 27.44
C LYS A 44 -24.58 2.18 26.10
N ALA A 45 -23.55 2.90 25.68
CA ALA A 45 -22.69 2.65 24.55
C ALA A 45 -22.01 1.28 24.54
N MET A 46 -21.29 0.98 25.61
CA MET A 46 -20.53 -0.26 25.75
C MET A 46 -21.48 -1.44 25.86
N LEU A 47 -22.68 -1.25 26.44
CA LEU A 47 -23.71 -2.27 26.47
C LEU A 47 -24.27 -2.57 25.07
N ALA A 48 -24.60 -1.55 24.28
CA ALA A 48 -25.09 -1.74 22.91
C ALA A 48 -24.03 -2.42 22.02
N PHE A 49 -22.79 -1.96 22.11
CA PHE A 49 -21.65 -2.55 21.41
C PHE A 49 -21.41 -4.01 21.82
N ALA A 50 -21.34 -4.30 23.13
CA ALA A 50 -21.14 -5.65 23.64
C ALA A 50 -22.29 -6.61 23.29
N THR A 51 -23.54 -6.12 23.34
CA THR A 51 -24.72 -6.91 22.97
C THR A 51 -24.63 -7.34 21.51
N ARG A 52 -24.23 -6.44 20.60
CA ARG A 52 -24.04 -6.78 19.20
C ARG A 52 -22.84 -7.72 18.98
N ALA A 53 -21.75 -7.53 19.73
CA ALA A 53 -20.57 -8.38 19.69
C ALA A 53 -20.85 -9.82 20.13
N LEU A 54 -21.74 -10.03 21.10
CA LEU A 54 -22.16 -11.38 21.54
C LEU A 54 -22.83 -12.20 20.43
N GLN A 55 -23.47 -11.53 19.47
CA GLN A 55 -24.14 -12.16 18.32
C GLN A 55 -23.16 -12.49 17.18
N ALA A 56 -22.00 -11.83 17.14
CA ALA A 56 -20.98 -12.06 16.12
C ALA A 56 -20.02 -13.18 16.51
N ARG A 57 -19.53 -13.92 15.51
CA ARG A 57 -18.38 -14.82 15.64
C ARG A 57 -17.07 -14.13 15.26
N VAL A 58 -17.13 -13.15 14.35
CA VAL A 58 -15.96 -12.42 13.88
C VAL A 58 -16.23 -10.93 13.97
N ILE A 59 -15.38 -10.23 14.71
CA ILE A 59 -15.49 -8.80 14.98
C ILE A 59 -14.24 -8.13 14.40
N LEU A 60 -14.38 -7.27 13.40
CA LEU A 60 -13.23 -6.64 12.74
C LEU A 60 -13.37 -5.12 12.72
N ALA A 61 -12.35 -4.43 13.18
CA ALA A 61 -12.23 -2.99 13.12
C ALA A 61 -11.33 -2.56 11.95
N GLY A 62 -11.71 -1.46 11.30
CA GLY A 62 -11.12 -0.97 10.06
C GLY A 62 -10.40 0.35 10.25
N GLU A 63 -9.09 0.33 10.42
CA GLU A 63 -8.24 1.49 10.70
C GLU A 63 -7.65 2.12 9.44
N ASN A 64 -6.87 3.17 9.68
CA ASN A 64 -5.96 3.74 8.70
C ASN A 64 -4.55 3.75 9.27
N HIS A 65 -3.63 3.03 8.63
CA HIS A 65 -2.25 2.81 9.07
C HIS A 65 -1.42 4.07 9.38
N PHE A 66 -1.82 5.26 8.91
CA PHE A 66 -1.12 6.50 9.26
C PHE A 66 -1.37 6.96 10.71
N TYR A 67 -2.46 6.53 11.34
CA TYR A 67 -2.88 6.99 12.68
C TYR A 67 -2.45 6.02 13.80
N VAL A 68 -1.18 5.58 13.76
CA VAL A 68 -0.63 4.50 14.61
C VAL A 68 -0.91 4.70 16.11
N LYS A 69 -0.74 5.92 16.65
CA LYS A 69 -0.95 6.20 18.09
C LYS A 69 -2.38 5.84 18.53
N LEU A 70 -3.38 6.29 17.78
CA LEU A 70 -4.77 5.96 18.08
C LEU A 70 -5.05 4.48 17.85
N ASN A 71 -4.57 3.93 16.73
CA ASN A 71 -4.90 2.57 16.32
C ASN A 71 -4.44 1.55 17.36
N VAL A 72 -3.23 1.72 17.88
CA VAL A 72 -2.69 0.89 18.97
C VAL A 72 -3.55 1.02 20.23
N GLN A 73 -3.95 2.24 20.60
CA GLN A 73 -4.80 2.46 21.77
C GLN A 73 -6.18 1.82 21.60
N SER A 74 -6.87 2.07 20.47
CA SER A 74 -8.20 1.52 20.21
C SER A 74 -8.18 0.01 20.12
N GLU A 75 -7.15 -0.57 19.48
CA GLU A 75 -7.01 -2.01 19.32
C GLU A 75 -6.89 -2.73 20.66
N TYR A 76 -6.00 -2.25 21.54
CA TYR A 76 -5.84 -2.83 22.87
C TYR A 76 -7.12 -2.73 23.71
N HIS A 77 -7.78 -1.58 23.71
CA HIS A 77 -9.00 -1.36 24.48
C HIS A 77 -10.18 -2.18 23.96
N LEU A 78 -10.35 -2.27 22.65
CA LEU A 78 -11.39 -3.09 22.03
C LEU A 78 -11.13 -4.57 22.29
N LEU A 79 -9.89 -5.04 22.18
CA LEU A 79 -9.53 -6.42 22.50
C LEU A 79 -9.89 -6.78 23.95
N ARG A 80 -9.52 -5.92 24.92
CA ARG A 80 -9.86 -6.13 26.34
C ARG A 80 -11.37 -6.10 26.59
N LEU A 81 -12.07 -5.10 26.05
CA LEU A 81 -13.53 -4.99 26.17
C LEU A 81 -14.23 -6.24 25.62
N LEU A 82 -13.83 -6.71 24.44
CA LEU A 82 -14.44 -7.86 23.79
C LEU A 82 -14.06 -9.18 24.45
N HIS A 83 -12.86 -9.27 25.03
CA HIS A 83 -12.48 -10.38 25.88
C HIS A 83 -13.41 -10.48 27.10
N GLU A 84 -13.61 -9.37 27.80
CA GLU A 84 -14.40 -9.31 29.04
C GLU A 84 -15.91 -9.46 28.80
N LYS A 85 -16.44 -8.88 27.69
CA LYS A 85 -17.88 -8.77 27.46
C LYS A 85 -18.45 -9.70 26.39
N ALA A 86 -17.62 -10.16 25.47
CA ALA A 86 -18.05 -11.02 24.37
C ALA A 86 -17.35 -12.40 24.36
N GLY A 87 -16.41 -12.65 25.26
CA GLY A 87 -15.69 -13.93 25.32
C GLY A 87 -14.70 -14.11 24.17
N VAL A 88 -14.15 -13.02 23.62
CA VAL A 88 -13.09 -13.09 22.61
C VAL A 88 -11.80 -13.63 23.23
N ARG A 89 -11.26 -14.70 22.66
CA ARG A 89 -9.96 -15.29 23.01
C ARG A 89 -9.01 -15.41 21.82
N HIS A 90 -9.51 -15.18 20.62
CA HIS A 90 -8.70 -15.27 19.40
C HIS A 90 -8.52 -13.87 18.81
N TYR A 91 -7.29 -13.39 18.81
CA TYR A 91 -6.87 -12.15 18.20
C TYR A 91 -6.30 -12.45 16.80
N VAL A 92 -6.90 -11.88 15.76
CA VAL A 92 -6.47 -12.02 14.37
C VAL A 92 -5.84 -10.71 13.91
N ILE A 93 -4.74 -10.79 13.15
CA ILE A 93 -4.00 -9.61 12.69
C ILE A 93 -3.85 -9.59 11.17
N GLU A 94 -3.81 -8.40 10.58
CA GLU A 94 -3.48 -8.17 9.16
C GLU A 94 -1.97 -8.25 8.92
N LEU A 95 -1.35 -9.29 9.44
CA LEU A 95 0.06 -9.62 9.28
C LEU A 95 0.20 -11.12 9.03
N SER A 96 1.36 -11.53 8.57
CA SER A 96 1.61 -12.91 8.15
C SER A 96 1.51 -13.91 9.31
N PRO A 97 1.21 -15.19 9.03
CA PRO A 97 1.25 -16.25 10.02
C PRO A 97 2.61 -16.36 10.72
N THR A 98 3.72 -16.06 10.04
CA THR A 98 5.05 -16.03 10.65
C THR A 98 5.13 -15.00 11.75
N ARG A 99 4.61 -13.78 11.52
CA ARG A 99 4.61 -12.75 12.55
C ARG A 99 3.72 -13.13 13.73
N ALA A 100 2.54 -13.67 13.46
CA ALA A 100 1.66 -14.14 14.52
C ALA A 100 2.27 -15.27 15.35
N LEU A 101 3.08 -16.16 14.76
CA LEU A 101 3.81 -17.19 15.50
C LEU A 101 4.71 -16.59 16.59
N TYR A 102 5.49 -15.56 16.25
CA TYR A 102 6.35 -14.90 17.23
C TYR A 102 5.57 -14.06 18.23
N MET A 103 4.47 -13.41 17.81
CA MET A 103 3.55 -12.76 18.76
C MET A 103 2.96 -13.76 19.74
N GLN A 104 2.53 -14.95 19.28
CA GLN A 104 1.99 -16.00 20.13
C GLN A 104 3.02 -16.48 21.16
N ARG A 105 4.27 -16.73 20.73
CA ARG A 105 5.38 -17.11 21.63
C ARG A 105 5.62 -16.04 22.69
N TYR A 106 5.75 -14.78 22.26
CA TYR A 106 6.00 -13.68 23.18
C TYR A 106 4.84 -13.48 24.16
N PHE A 107 3.59 -13.42 23.67
CA PHE A 107 2.42 -13.13 24.50
C PHE A 107 2.08 -14.26 25.48
N SER A 108 2.46 -15.50 25.18
CA SER A 108 2.10 -16.67 25.98
C SER A 108 3.15 -17.02 27.03
N THR A 109 4.42 -16.90 26.67
CA THR A 109 5.54 -17.41 27.49
C THR A 109 6.63 -16.38 27.75
N GLY A 110 6.50 -15.14 27.26
CA GLY A 110 7.55 -14.13 27.40
C GLY A 110 8.83 -14.48 26.64
N ASP A 111 8.73 -15.23 25.53
CA ASP A 111 9.88 -15.68 24.74
C ASP A 111 10.74 -14.48 24.27
N GLU A 112 11.95 -14.36 24.81
CA GLU A 112 12.86 -13.25 24.55
C GLU A 112 13.38 -13.21 23.11
N VAL A 113 13.53 -14.39 22.46
CA VAL A 113 13.94 -14.46 21.05
C VAL A 113 12.82 -13.91 20.18
N ALA A 114 11.59 -14.32 20.46
CA ALA A 114 10.41 -13.81 19.75
C ALA A 114 10.23 -12.31 19.97
N HIS A 115 10.38 -11.83 21.21
CA HIS A 115 10.36 -10.40 21.53
C HIS A 115 11.40 -9.64 20.71
N ARG A 116 12.64 -10.13 20.65
CA ARG A 116 13.73 -9.49 19.91
C ARG A 116 13.45 -9.44 18.40
N TYR A 117 12.87 -10.48 17.81
CA TYR A 117 12.49 -10.50 16.39
C TYR A 117 11.33 -9.55 16.09
N LEU A 118 10.37 -9.44 17.00
CA LEU A 118 9.28 -8.47 16.89
C LEU A 118 9.82 -7.04 16.93
N LYS A 119 10.72 -6.72 17.88
CA LYS A 119 11.39 -5.41 17.96
C LYS A 119 12.12 -5.05 16.67
N ALA A 120 12.86 -6.00 16.10
CA ALA A 120 13.65 -5.75 14.90
C ALA A 120 12.82 -5.49 13.63
N THR A 121 11.51 -5.73 13.67
CA THR A 121 10.67 -5.66 12.47
C THR A 121 9.43 -4.78 12.66
N SER A 122 9.27 -4.16 13.83
CA SER A 122 8.12 -3.35 14.21
C SER A 122 8.59 -2.00 14.73
N SER A 123 7.79 -0.95 14.61
CA SER A 123 8.11 0.33 15.26
C SER A 123 7.89 0.26 16.78
N GLN A 124 8.48 1.18 17.53
CA GLN A 124 8.28 1.31 18.98
C GLN A 124 6.80 1.41 19.36
N ARG A 125 5.99 2.11 18.56
CA ARG A 125 4.55 2.28 18.81
C ARG A 125 3.79 0.95 18.76
N TYR A 126 4.11 0.07 17.79
CA TYR A 126 3.53 -1.27 17.75
C TYR A 126 4.11 -2.20 18.82
N MET A 127 5.40 -2.06 19.17
CA MET A 127 5.96 -2.81 20.30
C MET A 127 5.25 -2.48 21.62
N ASN A 128 4.88 -1.22 21.86
CA ASN A 128 4.11 -0.87 23.06
C ASN A 128 2.75 -1.60 23.11
N LEU A 129 2.08 -1.80 21.96
CA LEU A 129 0.88 -2.65 21.87
C LEU A 129 1.20 -4.09 22.27
N PHE A 130 2.27 -4.63 21.70
CA PHE A 130 2.67 -6.03 21.91
C PHE A 130 3.06 -6.29 23.36
N ASP A 131 3.79 -5.38 23.99
CA ASP A 131 4.16 -5.44 25.40
C ASP A 131 2.93 -5.32 26.30
N SER A 132 2.00 -4.42 25.97
CA SER A 132 0.73 -4.28 26.71
C SER A 132 -0.11 -5.55 26.64
N ILE A 133 -0.25 -6.16 25.46
CA ILE A 133 -0.97 -7.43 25.30
C ILE A 133 -0.24 -8.56 26.02
N SER A 134 1.09 -8.66 25.87
CA SER A 134 1.90 -9.70 26.52
C SER A 134 1.78 -9.63 28.04
N GLY A 135 1.98 -8.45 28.62
CA GLY A 135 1.87 -8.22 30.05
C GLY A 135 0.48 -8.57 30.57
N TRP A 136 -0.58 -8.10 29.90
CA TRP A 136 -1.95 -8.45 30.28
C TRP A 136 -2.23 -9.95 30.14
N ASN A 137 -1.87 -10.56 29.01
CA ASN A 137 -2.18 -11.95 28.70
C ASN A 137 -1.55 -12.93 29.69
N GLN A 138 -0.35 -12.62 30.18
CA GLN A 138 0.33 -13.44 31.16
C GLN A 138 -0.34 -13.41 32.55
N THR A 139 -1.13 -12.36 32.86
CA THR A 139 -1.95 -12.31 34.09
C THR A 139 -3.21 -13.18 34.01
N LEU A 140 -3.63 -13.60 32.81
CA LEU A 140 -4.85 -14.38 32.61
C LEU A 140 -4.61 -15.87 32.91
N ALA A 141 -5.64 -16.52 33.45
CA ALA A 141 -5.68 -17.98 33.54
C ALA A 141 -5.50 -18.62 32.16
N LEU A 142 -4.89 -19.81 32.09
CA LEU A 142 -4.54 -20.46 30.81
C LEU A 142 -5.72 -20.58 29.83
N SER A 143 -6.93 -20.89 30.31
CA SER A 143 -8.15 -20.98 29.49
C SER A 143 -8.67 -19.63 28.99
N GLU A 144 -8.21 -18.55 29.60
CA GLU A 144 -8.64 -17.18 29.35
C GLU A 144 -7.65 -16.40 28.48
N ARG A 145 -6.50 -17.00 28.14
CA ARG A 145 -5.46 -16.34 27.36
C ARG A 145 -5.91 -16.03 25.94
N ILE A 146 -5.37 -14.94 25.42
CA ILE A 146 -5.43 -14.55 24.02
C ILE A 146 -4.50 -15.45 23.19
N HIS A 147 -5.05 -15.96 22.09
CA HIS A 147 -4.35 -16.65 21.03
C HIS A 147 -4.29 -15.78 19.78
N VAL A 148 -3.10 -15.59 19.21
CA VAL A 148 -2.84 -14.71 18.07
C VAL A 148 -2.73 -15.50 16.78
N TRP A 149 -3.33 -14.99 15.71
CA TRP A 149 -3.32 -15.60 14.39
C TRP A 149 -3.09 -14.56 13.28
N GLY A 150 -2.18 -14.86 12.37
CA GLY A 150 -1.90 -14.02 11.21
C GLY A 150 -2.77 -14.47 10.05
N LEU A 151 -3.51 -13.55 9.45
CA LEU A 151 -4.36 -13.87 8.30
C LEU A 151 -3.73 -13.49 6.97
N ASP A 152 -2.85 -12.49 6.95
CA ASP A 152 -2.33 -11.92 5.72
C ASP A 152 -1.33 -12.84 5.01
N VAL A 153 -1.08 -12.58 3.73
CA VAL A 153 0.02 -13.23 3.01
C VAL A 153 1.36 -12.86 3.63
N GLU A 154 2.37 -13.69 3.40
CA GLU A 154 3.75 -13.30 3.72
C GLU A 154 4.21 -12.16 2.79
N ARG A 155 4.20 -10.93 3.29
CA ARG A 155 4.57 -9.73 2.53
C ARG A 155 6.05 -9.36 2.66
N PHE A 156 6.72 -9.90 3.67
CA PHE A 156 8.09 -9.56 4.01
C PHE A 156 8.92 -10.84 4.21
N ASN A 157 10.17 -10.80 3.76
CA ASN A 157 11.11 -11.90 3.91
C ASN A 157 11.77 -11.95 5.30
N ASP A 158 11.77 -10.85 6.03
CA ASP A 158 12.57 -10.63 7.24
C ASP A 158 12.37 -11.73 8.29
N MET A 159 11.17 -11.85 8.84
CA MET A 159 10.88 -12.76 9.95
C MET A 159 10.85 -14.22 9.51
N THR A 160 10.53 -14.48 8.24
CA THR A 160 10.59 -15.84 7.68
C THR A 160 12.02 -16.32 7.53
N MET A 161 12.95 -15.43 7.15
CA MET A 161 14.39 -15.74 7.16
C MET A 161 14.91 -16.00 8.56
N MET A 162 14.49 -15.21 9.54
CA MET A 162 14.82 -15.46 10.95
C MET A 162 14.29 -16.81 11.43
N ARG A 163 13.05 -17.18 11.07
CA ARG A 163 12.46 -18.49 11.38
C ARG A 163 13.27 -19.64 10.79
N LEU A 164 13.64 -19.55 9.51
CA LEU A 164 14.47 -20.57 8.87
C LEU A 164 15.84 -20.70 9.54
N ALA A 165 16.46 -19.58 9.92
CA ALA A 165 17.74 -19.59 10.63
C ALA A 165 17.62 -20.21 12.02
N GLU A 166 16.55 -19.92 12.76
CA GLU A 166 16.26 -20.50 14.08
C GLU A 166 16.11 -22.03 14.00
N ILE A 167 15.32 -22.53 13.04
CA ILE A 167 15.10 -23.98 12.84
C ILE A 167 16.42 -24.70 12.57
N VAL A 168 17.23 -24.17 11.66
CA VAL A 168 18.53 -24.76 11.32
C VAL A 168 19.50 -24.69 12.51
N ALA A 169 19.50 -23.59 13.26
CA ALA A 169 20.35 -23.43 14.44
C ALA A 169 19.99 -24.43 15.55
N ARG A 170 18.69 -24.67 15.77
CA ARG A 170 18.17 -25.62 16.76
C ARG A 170 18.67 -27.04 16.54
N LYS A 171 18.77 -27.46 15.27
CA LYS A 171 19.26 -28.80 14.90
C LYS A 171 20.77 -28.99 15.14
N GLY A 172 21.54 -27.91 15.13
CA GLY A 172 22.97 -27.93 15.43
C GLY A 172 23.86 -28.11 14.19
N VAL A 173 24.90 -28.95 14.31
CA VAL A 173 25.98 -29.02 13.30
C VAL A 173 25.47 -29.64 12.00
N SER A 174 25.52 -28.86 10.92
CA SER A 174 25.09 -29.31 9.59
C SER A 174 26.13 -30.17 8.87
N PRO A 175 25.69 -31.07 7.96
CA PRO A 175 26.59 -31.78 7.06
C PRO A 175 27.46 -30.81 6.24
N PRO A 176 28.70 -31.18 5.89
CA PRO A 176 29.60 -30.32 5.11
C PRO A 176 28.97 -29.79 3.81
N ALA A 177 28.14 -30.58 3.14
CA ALA A 177 27.45 -30.20 1.91
C ALA A 177 26.38 -29.11 2.09
N LEU A 178 25.82 -28.95 3.29
CA LEU A 178 24.78 -27.94 3.59
C LEU A 178 25.35 -26.70 4.29
N ARG A 179 26.55 -26.81 4.86
CA ARG A 179 27.17 -25.77 5.68
C ARG A 179 27.26 -24.40 5.00
N PRO A 180 27.67 -24.26 3.72
CA PRO A 180 27.79 -22.93 3.11
C PRO A 180 26.46 -22.18 3.03
N GLY A 181 25.37 -22.86 2.65
CA GLY A 181 24.06 -22.21 2.54
C GLY A 181 23.43 -21.87 3.88
N PHE A 182 23.65 -22.70 4.90
CA PHE A 182 23.22 -22.38 6.26
C PHE A 182 24.02 -21.24 6.90
N MET A 183 25.31 -21.12 6.58
CA MET A 183 26.09 -19.94 6.97
C MET A 183 25.54 -18.67 6.30
N ALA A 184 25.17 -18.73 5.02
CA ALA A 184 24.55 -17.60 4.33
C ALA A 184 23.18 -17.22 4.91
N LEU A 185 22.33 -18.21 5.21
CA LEU A 185 21.03 -18.01 5.87
C LEU A 185 21.19 -17.34 7.24
N LYS A 186 22.12 -17.85 8.06
CA LYS A 186 22.40 -17.29 9.39
C LYS A 186 22.93 -15.87 9.31
N ALA A 187 23.90 -15.61 8.43
CA ALA A 187 24.44 -14.28 8.20
C ALA A 187 23.36 -13.26 7.76
N LEU A 188 22.51 -13.65 6.82
CA LEU A 188 21.39 -12.83 6.36
C LEU A 188 20.42 -12.53 7.52
N SER A 189 20.05 -13.55 8.30
CA SER A 189 19.18 -13.37 9.46
C SER A 189 19.78 -12.44 10.51
N GLU A 190 21.08 -12.58 10.79
CA GLU A 190 21.79 -11.71 11.75
C GLU A 190 21.85 -10.26 11.27
N GLU A 191 22.04 -10.06 9.97
CA GLU A 191 22.07 -8.72 9.38
C GLU A 191 20.70 -8.04 9.41
N ILE A 192 19.62 -8.76 9.05
CA ILE A 192 18.24 -8.25 9.16
C ILE A 192 17.94 -7.88 10.62
N LEU A 193 18.29 -8.76 11.55
CA LEU A 193 18.09 -8.53 12.99
C LEU A 193 18.86 -7.31 13.49
N ARG A 194 20.14 -7.20 13.12
CA ARG A 194 21.02 -6.10 13.54
C ARG A 194 20.51 -4.76 13.02
N TYR A 195 20.21 -4.67 11.72
CA TYR A 195 19.71 -3.44 11.11
C TYR A 195 18.36 -3.03 11.70
N GLY A 196 17.44 -3.99 11.84
CA GLY A 196 16.12 -3.77 12.42
C GLY A 196 16.16 -3.21 13.85
N LEU A 197 17.02 -3.77 14.71
CA LEU A 197 17.20 -3.26 16.08
C LEU A 197 17.85 -1.86 16.10
N GLN A 198 18.77 -1.57 15.18
CA GLN A 198 19.37 -0.24 15.08
C GLN A 198 18.34 0.83 14.67
N GLU A 199 17.44 0.52 13.73
CA GLU A 199 16.35 1.44 13.37
C GLU A 199 15.33 1.59 14.50
N PHE A 200 15.02 0.50 15.21
CA PHE A 200 14.15 0.53 16.38
C PHE A 200 14.66 1.47 17.48
N ASP A 201 15.95 1.40 17.81
CA ASP A 201 16.55 2.23 18.84
C ASP A 201 16.55 3.72 18.43
N LYS A 202 16.73 4.04 17.14
CA LYS A 202 16.63 5.41 16.61
C LYS A 202 15.22 5.99 16.69
N ASP A 203 14.21 5.16 16.46
CA ASP A 203 12.81 5.58 16.58
C ASP A 203 12.49 6.02 18.02
N GLY A 204 13.12 5.40 19.02
CA GLY A 204 12.97 5.70 20.43
C GLY A 204 13.41 7.11 20.83
N ASP A 205 14.48 7.62 20.22
CA ASP A 205 15.07 8.94 20.52
C ASP A 205 14.31 10.13 19.90
N SER A 206 13.16 9.89 19.26
CA SER A 206 12.35 10.96 18.68
C SER A 206 11.48 11.66 19.74
N PRO A 207 11.41 13.02 19.74
CA PRO A 207 10.66 13.80 20.75
C PRO A 207 9.13 13.62 20.70
N GLU A 208 8.60 12.74 19.85
CA GLU A 208 7.17 12.39 19.80
C GLU A 208 6.79 11.20 20.71
N ASN A 209 7.75 10.61 21.45
CA ASN A 209 7.54 9.40 22.24
C ASN A 209 7.34 9.62 23.76
N GLU A 210 7.37 10.86 24.28
CA GLU A 210 7.34 11.13 25.73
C GLU A 210 5.99 10.89 26.44
N ASP A 211 4.87 10.73 25.72
CA ASP A 211 3.53 10.78 26.33
C ASP A 211 2.93 9.46 26.86
N ILE A 212 3.64 8.32 26.80
CA ILE A 212 3.06 7.01 27.20
C ILE A 212 3.72 6.40 28.45
N GLN A 213 4.81 6.99 28.97
CA GLN A 213 5.59 6.38 30.07
C GLN A 213 4.98 6.47 31.48
N GLU A 214 3.85 7.14 31.70
CA GLU A 214 3.38 7.39 33.08
C GLU A 214 2.57 6.28 33.78
N ASN A 215 2.38 5.09 33.19
CA ASN A 215 1.59 4.02 33.85
C ASN A 215 2.21 2.61 33.79
N SER A 216 3.53 2.48 33.97
CA SER A 216 4.14 1.21 34.40
C SER A 216 4.71 1.36 35.81
N GLU A 217 3.90 1.03 36.81
CA GLU A 217 4.40 0.82 38.17
C GLU A 217 5.47 -0.28 38.13
N SER A 218 6.63 0.06 38.69
CA SER A 218 7.80 -0.79 38.85
C SER A 218 7.46 -2.08 39.58
N SER A 219 7.86 -3.23 39.02
CA SER A 219 8.07 -4.43 39.84
C SER A 219 9.50 -4.93 39.65
N HIS A 220 10.11 -5.18 40.80
CA HIS A 220 11.52 -5.40 41.03
C HIS A 220 12.05 -6.67 40.37
N THR A 221 13.25 -6.55 39.81
CA THR A 221 14.14 -7.66 39.50
C THR A 221 14.59 -8.35 40.80
N GLU A 222 14.21 -9.60 41.00
CA GLU A 222 14.96 -10.53 41.86
C GLU A 222 15.45 -11.71 41.01
N THR A 223 16.76 -11.72 40.81
CA THR A 223 17.57 -12.84 40.35
C THR A 223 17.43 -14.03 41.29
N VAL A 224 17.00 -15.17 40.77
CA VAL A 224 17.16 -16.47 41.43
C VAL A 224 17.85 -17.43 40.46
N HIS A 225 19.09 -17.77 40.80
CA HIS A 225 19.77 -18.98 40.33
C HIS A 225 18.97 -20.19 40.82
N ASP A 226 18.68 -21.16 39.94
CA ASP A 226 19.02 -22.55 40.23
C ASP A 226 18.90 -23.49 39.02
N SER A 227 19.94 -24.31 38.91
CA SER A 227 20.06 -25.56 38.18
C SER A 227 19.03 -26.60 38.60
N ILE A 228 18.60 -27.49 37.69
CA ILE A 228 18.67 -28.97 37.84
C ILE A 228 17.99 -29.75 36.68
N SER A 229 18.75 -30.76 36.26
CA SER A 229 18.49 -32.04 35.58
C SER A 229 17.32 -32.27 34.62
N MET A 230 17.73 -32.75 33.44
CA MET A 230 16.97 -33.56 32.50
C MET A 230 16.37 -34.82 33.15
N GLY A 231 15.09 -35.05 32.90
CA GLY A 231 14.40 -36.33 33.12
C GLY A 231 13.64 -36.71 31.86
N ASN A 232 14.18 -37.70 31.15
CA ASN A 232 13.63 -38.31 29.94
C ASN A 232 12.38 -39.14 30.27
N SER A 233 11.32 -39.03 29.48
CA SER A 233 10.45 -40.17 29.11
C SER A 233 9.48 -39.79 27.99
N SER A 234 9.71 -40.34 26.79
CA SER A 234 8.69 -40.45 25.74
C SER A 234 7.64 -41.52 26.12
N PRO A 235 6.46 -41.47 25.48
CA PRO A 235 6.13 -42.60 24.63
C PRO A 235 5.62 -42.19 23.24
N THR A 236 6.11 -42.96 22.28
CA THR A 236 5.73 -43.07 20.88
C THR A 236 4.25 -43.44 20.67
N GLU A 237 3.59 -42.79 19.72
CA GLU A 237 2.50 -43.41 18.96
C GLU A 237 2.63 -43.11 17.46
N THR A 238 2.62 -44.19 16.70
CA THR A 238 2.71 -44.36 15.25
C THR A 238 1.48 -43.82 14.51
N VAL A 239 1.69 -43.03 13.45
CA VAL A 239 0.64 -42.71 12.47
C VAL A 239 1.09 -43.15 11.07
N HIS A 240 0.17 -43.84 10.40
CA HIS A 240 0.26 -44.43 9.07
C HIS A 240 0.45 -43.39 7.96
N ASP A 241 1.46 -43.60 7.11
CA ASP A 241 1.62 -42.99 5.80
C ASP A 241 0.81 -43.74 4.73
N SER A 242 0.00 -43.01 3.95
CA SER A 242 -0.31 -43.40 2.57
C SER A 242 -0.94 -42.24 1.77
N VAL A 243 -0.14 -41.52 0.97
CA VAL A 243 -0.59 -41.02 -0.34
C VAL A 243 0.62 -40.99 -1.29
N GLY A 244 0.62 -41.92 -2.25
CA GLY A 244 1.56 -41.93 -3.36
C GLY A 244 1.16 -40.92 -4.43
N ASN A 245 2.15 -40.33 -5.10
CA ASN A 245 1.99 -39.81 -6.45
C ASN A 245 3.24 -40.14 -7.27
N ALA A 246 2.98 -40.81 -8.39
CA ALA A 246 3.96 -41.35 -9.31
C ALA A 246 4.68 -40.22 -10.09
N LEU A 247 6.01 -40.28 -10.10
CA LEU A 247 6.84 -39.61 -11.11
C LEU A 247 6.96 -40.51 -12.35
N PRO A 248 6.99 -39.97 -13.59
CA PRO A 248 7.53 -40.67 -14.73
C PRO A 248 9.08 -40.62 -14.71
N THR A 249 9.69 -41.79 -14.55
CA THR A 249 11.05 -42.18 -15.01
C THR A 249 11.17 -42.00 -16.53
N LYS A 250 12.30 -41.73 -17.21
CA LYS A 250 13.76 -41.83 -17.02
C LYS A 250 14.44 -40.97 -18.15
N PRO A 251 15.78 -40.86 -18.25
CA PRO A 251 16.48 -39.69 -18.80
C PRO A 251 16.89 -39.84 -20.27
N GLN A 252 17.08 -38.71 -20.95
CA GLN A 252 17.94 -38.65 -22.13
C GLN A 252 19.16 -37.79 -21.82
N ASP A 253 20.28 -38.49 -21.91
CA ASP A 253 21.65 -38.04 -21.80
C ASP A 253 22.07 -37.44 -23.15
N SER A 254 22.43 -36.15 -23.17
CA SER A 254 23.26 -35.59 -24.23
C SER A 254 23.92 -34.27 -23.80
N GLY A 255 25.19 -34.40 -23.42
CA GLY A 255 26.27 -33.59 -23.98
C GLY A 255 26.31 -32.09 -23.68
N ASN A 256 27.37 -31.71 -22.96
CA ASN A 256 27.91 -30.35 -22.83
C ASN A 256 27.05 -29.33 -22.09
N ASP A 257 27.14 -29.34 -20.75
CA ASP A 257 26.96 -28.11 -19.97
C ASP A 257 28.16 -27.88 -19.04
N LYS A 258 29.30 -27.54 -19.66
CA LYS A 258 30.38 -26.82 -18.98
C LYS A 258 30.00 -25.34 -18.95
N GLY A 259 29.21 -24.92 -17.97
CA GLY A 259 29.05 -23.48 -17.75
C GLY A 259 27.83 -22.98 -17.00
N ASN A 260 27.41 -23.56 -15.87
CA ASN A 260 26.61 -22.77 -14.91
C ASN A 260 26.59 -23.27 -13.45
N THR A 261 27.72 -23.77 -12.94
CA THR A 261 27.92 -23.79 -11.49
C THR A 261 28.45 -22.42 -11.07
N ARG A 262 27.55 -21.44 -10.82
CA ARG A 262 27.90 -20.35 -9.90
C ARG A 262 28.14 -21.00 -8.55
N LYS A 263 29.40 -21.37 -8.29
CA LYS A 263 29.89 -21.61 -6.94
C LYS A 263 29.52 -20.36 -6.15
N ILE A 264 28.81 -20.57 -5.04
CA ILE A 264 28.71 -19.56 -3.99
C ILE A 264 30.12 -19.47 -3.42
N GLU A 265 30.97 -18.68 -4.06
CA GLU A 265 32.27 -18.31 -3.53
C GLU A 265 32.02 -17.34 -2.38
N CYS A 266 32.21 -17.90 -1.20
CA CYS A 266 32.47 -17.30 0.10
C CYS A 266 31.56 -16.17 0.58
N ALA A 267 30.94 -16.46 1.72
CA ALA A 267 30.33 -15.50 2.64
C ALA A 267 31.14 -14.20 2.82
N ASP A 268 32.46 -14.21 2.66
CA ASP A 268 33.32 -13.02 2.76
C ASP A 268 33.06 -11.93 1.70
N ALA A 269 32.60 -12.30 0.49
CA ALA A 269 32.27 -11.32 -0.55
C ALA A 269 30.92 -10.60 -0.31
N PHE A 270 30.06 -11.16 0.55
CA PHE A 270 28.76 -10.55 0.89
C PHE A 270 28.88 -9.36 1.85
N PHE A 271 30.00 -9.22 2.57
CA PHE A 271 30.17 -8.25 3.66
C PHE A 271 31.01 -7.00 3.30
N GLN A 272 31.46 -6.85 2.05
CA GLN A 272 32.37 -5.76 1.65
C GLN A 272 31.72 -4.60 0.89
N ASN A 273 30.39 -4.58 0.73
CA ASN A 273 29.71 -3.56 -0.07
C ASN A 273 28.71 -2.78 0.80
N ASP A 274 28.80 -1.46 0.80
CA ASP A 274 28.00 -0.51 1.61
C ASP A 274 26.47 -0.52 1.30
N GLN A 275 25.97 -1.47 0.50
CA GLN A 275 24.55 -1.68 0.24
C GLN A 275 24.22 -3.17 0.20
N PHE A 276 24.06 -3.78 1.37
CA PHE A 276 23.55 -5.15 1.50
C PHE A 276 22.09 -5.20 1.02
N ASN A 277 21.84 -5.82 -0.14
CA ASN A 277 20.49 -5.96 -0.69
C ASN A 277 19.78 -7.17 -0.08
N THR A 278 19.11 -6.97 1.06
CA THR A 278 18.38 -8.01 1.79
C THR A 278 17.40 -8.78 0.91
N THR A 279 16.69 -8.10 0.01
CA THR A 279 15.71 -8.71 -0.92
C THR A 279 16.37 -9.67 -1.90
N GLN A 280 17.43 -9.25 -2.60
CA GLN A 280 18.09 -10.11 -3.58
C GLN A 280 18.79 -11.29 -2.89
N THR A 281 19.52 -11.02 -1.80
CA THR A 281 20.17 -12.08 -1.02
C THR A 281 19.16 -13.10 -0.50
N SER A 282 17.96 -12.64 -0.11
CA SER A 282 16.89 -13.55 0.32
C SER A 282 16.38 -14.47 -0.79
N LYS A 283 16.26 -13.96 -2.02
CA LYS A 283 15.90 -14.76 -3.19
C LYS A 283 16.97 -15.80 -3.53
N ASP A 284 18.25 -15.43 -3.39
CA ASP A 284 19.38 -16.33 -3.64
C ASP A 284 19.44 -17.45 -2.58
N VAL A 285 19.22 -17.12 -1.30
CA VAL A 285 19.11 -18.11 -0.20
C VAL A 285 17.91 -19.04 -0.42
N PHE A 286 16.74 -18.51 -0.77
CA PHE A 286 15.56 -19.32 -1.09
C PHE A 286 15.83 -20.31 -2.23
N HIS A 287 16.50 -19.86 -3.30
CA HIS A 287 16.86 -20.71 -4.41
C HIS A 287 17.79 -21.85 -3.98
N TRP A 288 18.82 -21.54 -3.18
CA TRP A 288 19.72 -22.54 -2.64
C TRP A 288 19.02 -23.56 -1.74
N LEU A 289 18.13 -23.09 -0.84
CA LEU A 289 17.33 -23.95 0.04
C LEU A 289 16.45 -24.89 -0.79
N THR A 290 15.85 -24.39 -1.87
CA THR A 290 15.01 -25.18 -2.78
C THR A 290 15.82 -26.28 -3.49
N LEU A 291 17.00 -25.96 -4.02
CA LEU A 291 17.88 -26.94 -4.67
C LEU A 291 18.38 -28.04 -3.73
N ASN A 292 18.45 -27.75 -2.42
CA ASN A 292 18.94 -28.68 -1.41
C ASN A 292 17.83 -29.28 -0.53
N ALA A 293 16.55 -29.05 -0.86
CA ALA A 293 15.41 -29.38 -0.01
C ALA A 293 15.40 -30.85 0.46
N VAL A 294 15.70 -31.80 -0.42
CA VAL A 294 15.74 -33.24 -0.07
C VAL A 294 16.78 -33.52 1.03
N LYS A 295 18.00 -32.97 0.88
CA LYS A 295 19.08 -33.16 1.85
C LYS A 295 18.80 -32.45 3.16
N ILE A 296 18.20 -31.25 3.10
CA ILE A 296 17.84 -30.46 4.27
C ILE A 296 16.77 -31.19 5.09
N LYS A 297 15.68 -31.64 4.45
CA LYS A 297 14.61 -32.39 5.14
C LYS A 297 15.11 -33.69 5.77
N ALA A 298 15.93 -34.44 5.04
CA ALA A 298 16.55 -35.65 5.58
C ALA A 298 17.42 -35.39 6.82
N TRP A 299 18.10 -34.24 6.87
CA TRP A 299 18.90 -33.84 8.03
C TRP A 299 18.05 -33.32 9.19
N LEU A 300 17.02 -32.52 8.91
CA LEU A 300 16.16 -31.91 9.94
C LEU A 300 15.38 -32.96 10.75
N GLY A 301 14.92 -34.06 10.12
CA GLY A 301 14.11 -35.05 10.82
C GLY A 301 12.79 -34.43 11.29
N ASP A 302 12.50 -34.45 12.58
CA ASP A 302 11.24 -33.97 13.16
C ASP A 302 10.95 -32.48 12.88
N ASP A 303 11.98 -31.65 12.73
CA ASP A 303 11.83 -30.22 12.39
C ASP A 303 11.41 -29.97 10.92
N THR A 304 11.22 -31.02 10.12
CA THR A 304 10.88 -30.93 8.69
C THR A 304 9.53 -30.24 8.45
N LEU A 305 8.56 -30.42 9.34
CA LEU A 305 7.24 -29.80 9.21
C LEU A 305 7.34 -28.28 9.33
N GLU A 306 7.96 -27.80 10.41
CA GLU A 306 8.16 -26.37 10.67
C GLU A 306 8.98 -25.71 9.55
N TYR A 307 10.03 -26.39 9.08
CA TYR A 307 10.83 -25.93 7.95
C TYR A 307 10.02 -25.83 6.65
N SER A 308 9.18 -26.82 6.38
CA SER A 308 8.37 -26.84 5.15
C SER A 308 7.33 -25.71 5.15
N GLU A 309 6.73 -25.41 6.29
CA GLU A 309 5.84 -24.26 6.46
C GLU A 309 6.57 -22.93 6.21
N ALA A 310 7.74 -22.74 6.83
CA ALA A 310 8.53 -21.53 6.64
C ALA A 310 8.98 -21.37 5.18
N MET A 311 9.30 -22.46 4.48
CA MET A 311 9.61 -22.43 3.05
C MET A 311 8.39 -22.07 2.17
N ILE A 312 7.18 -22.49 2.55
CA ILE A 312 5.94 -22.11 1.86
C ILE A 312 5.69 -20.60 2.03
N GLN A 313 5.85 -20.07 3.24
CA GLN A 313 5.71 -18.63 3.53
C GLN A 313 6.75 -17.81 2.77
N LEU A 314 8.00 -18.27 2.72
CA LEU A 314 9.04 -17.56 1.97
C LEU A 314 8.76 -17.56 0.46
N LYS A 315 8.24 -18.67 -0.07
CA LYS A 315 7.77 -18.74 -1.46
C LYS A 315 6.59 -17.78 -1.69
N GLU A 316 5.69 -17.66 -0.73
CA GLU A 316 4.56 -16.75 -0.79
C GLU A 316 5.01 -15.29 -0.93
N TRP A 317 6.01 -14.87 -0.17
CA TRP A 317 6.64 -13.56 -0.34
C TRP A 317 7.19 -13.33 -1.75
N ILE A 318 7.86 -14.32 -2.34
CA ILE A 318 8.35 -14.21 -3.72
C ILE A 318 7.20 -14.03 -4.71
N LEU A 319 6.07 -14.71 -4.49
CA LEU A 319 4.88 -14.57 -5.32
C LEU A 319 4.22 -13.20 -5.13
N TRP A 320 4.16 -12.70 -3.89
CA TRP A 320 3.69 -11.35 -3.58
C TRP A 320 4.48 -10.28 -4.33
N GLU A 321 5.80 -10.34 -4.25
CA GLU A 321 6.72 -9.45 -4.96
C GLU A 321 6.54 -9.52 -6.48
N ALA A 322 6.29 -10.72 -7.03
CA ALA A 322 6.08 -10.91 -8.46
C ALA A 322 4.77 -10.30 -8.97
N LEU A 323 3.80 -10.09 -8.08
CA LEU A 323 2.50 -9.50 -8.39
C LEU A 323 2.44 -8.00 -8.04
N ASP A 324 3.54 -7.37 -7.62
CA ASP A 324 3.50 -6.01 -7.08
C ASP A 324 2.78 -5.00 -8.00
N GLN A 325 1.89 -4.20 -7.40
CA GLN A 325 1.06 -3.18 -8.04
C GLN A 325 0.09 -3.72 -9.11
N THR A 326 -0.28 -4.99 -9.05
CA THR A 326 -1.30 -5.59 -9.92
C THR A 326 -2.63 -5.78 -9.19
N ALA A 327 -3.75 -5.77 -9.92
CA ALA A 327 -5.05 -6.10 -9.35
C ALA A 327 -5.11 -7.55 -8.79
N GLN A 328 -4.28 -8.44 -9.34
CA GLN A 328 -4.13 -9.82 -8.90
C GLN A 328 -3.55 -9.89 -7.49
N GLN A 329 -2.57 -9.05 -7.15
CA GLN A 329 -1.97 -8.97 -5.81
C GLN A 329 -3.04 -8.79 -4.73
N TYR A 330 -3.88 -7.76 -4.87
CA TYR A 330 -4.91 -7.42 -3.89
C TYR A 330 -6.04 -8.46 -3.83
N ASN A 331 -6.45 -9.01 -4.97
CA ASN A 331 -7.48 -10.06 -4.98
C ASN A 331 -6.99 -11.36 -4.36
N TRP A 332 -5.73 -11.73 -4.62
CA TRP A 332 -5.11 -12.90 -4.01
C TRP A 332 -4.94 -12.71 -2.50
N ARG A 333 -4.52 -11.52 -2.06
CA ARG A 333 -4.45 -11.16 -0.63
C ARG A 333 -5.77 -11.38 0.10
N GLU A 334 -6.87 -10.84 -0.44
CA GLU A 334 -8.20 -11.00 0.18
C GLU A 334 -8.66 -12.45 0.20
N GLU A 335 -8.38 -13.20 -0.87
CA GLU A 335 -8.71 -14.62 -0.89
C GLU A 335 -7.88 -15.37 0.15
N HIS A 336 -6.59 -15.07 0.28
CA HIS A 336 -5.71 -15.70 1.24
C HIS A 336 -6.17 -15.43 2.70
N MET A 337 -6.40 -14.17 3.05
CA MET A 337 -6.95 -13.79 4.36
C MET A 337 -8.29 -14.46 4.66
N PHE A 338 -9.18 -14.51 3.66
CA PHE A 338 -10.45 -15.21 3.78
C PHE A 338 -10.25 -16.71 4.06
N GLN A 339 -9.39 -17.40 3.31
CA GLN A 339 -9.16 -18.84 3.48
C GLN A 339 -8.52 -19.16 4.83
N ASN A 340 -7.55 -18.35 5.28
CA ASN A 340 -6.95 -18.48 6.61
C ASN A 340 -8.01 -18.31 7.71
N MET A 341 -8.88 -17.31 7.58
CA MET A 341 -9.96 -17.10 8.53
C MET A 341 -10.96 -18.27 8.54
N VAL A 342 -11.32 -18.80 7.37
CA VAL A 342 -12.20 -19.99 7.26
C VAL A 342 -11.56 -21.21 7.94
N SER A 343 -10.25 -21.42 7.77
CA SER A 343 -9.51 -22.48 8.45
C SER A 343 -9.62 -22.37 9.97
N LEU A 344 -9.44 -21.16 10.52
CA LEU A 344 -9.62 -20.90 11.96
C LEU A 344 -11.06 -21.11 12.41
N LEU A 345 -12.05 -20.65 11.65
CA LEU A 345 -13.47 -20.81 11.99
C LEU A 345 -13.92 -22.27 12.00
N ASN A 346 -13.34 -23.10 11.14
CA ASN A 346 -13.56 -24.54 11.11
C ASN A 346 -12.85 -25.27 12.25
N THR A 347 -11.64 -24.83 12.60
CA THR A 347 -10.86 -25.38 13.72
C THR A 347 -11.50 -25.03 15.08
N TYR A 348 -12.06 -23.81 15.21
CA TYR A 348 -12.67 -23.31 16.43
C TYR A 348 -14.14 -22.89 16.18
N PRO A 349 -15.06 -23.87 16.01
CA PRO A 349 -16.43 -23.64 15.53
C PRO A 349 -17.32 -22.83 16.49
N THR A 350 -16.94 -22.69 17.76
CA THR A 350 -17.71 -21.95 18.78
C THR A 350 -17.01 -20.69 19.28
N MET A 351 -15.75 -20.48 18.90
CA MET A 351 -14.96 -19.37 19.41
C MET A 351 -15.22 -18.08 18.63
N ARG A 352 -14.95 -16.95 19.30
CA ARG A 352 -15.05 -15.61 18.73
C ARG A 352 -13.68 -14.99 18.49
N PHE A 353 -13.61 -14.21 17.42
CA PHE A 353 -12.39 -13.61 16.91
C PHE A 353 -12.52 -12.09 16.87
N PHE A 354 -11.44 -11.39 17.22
CA PHE A 354 -11.32 -9.94 17.05
C PHE A 354 -10.03 -9.59 16.31
N GLY A 355 -10.06 -8.55 15.49
CA GLY A 355 -8.85 -7.96 14.90
C GLY A 355 -9.07 -6.54 14.41
N GLN A 356 -7.99 -5.77 14.31
CA GLN A 356 -7.98 -4.46 13.68
C GLN A 356 -7.12 -4.50 12.42
N PHE A 357 -7.75 -4.18 11.28
CA PHE A 357 -7.22 -4.29 9.93
C PHE A 357 -7.37 -2.92 9.26
N GLY A 358 -6.65 -2.63 8.20
CA GLY A 358 -6.93 -1.54 7.28
C GLY A 358 -8.39 -1.59 6.84
N ARG A 359 -9.04 -0.42 6.86
CA ARG A 359 -10.50 -0.27 6.66
C ARG A 359 -11.05 -0.95 5.40
N CYS A 360 -10.19 -1.12 4.39
CA CYS A 360 -10.51 -1.82 3.14
C CYS A 360 -10.87 -3.29 3.33
N HIS A 361 -10.33 -3.97 4.36
CA HIS A 361 -10.54 -5.40 4.58
C HIS A 361 -11.86 -5.72 5.28
N VAL A 362 -12.50 -4.71 5.89
CA VAL A 362 -13.61 -4.93 6.83
C VAL A 362 -14.99 -4.55 6.31
N SER A 363 -15.12 -3.94 5.12
CA SER A 363 -16.42 -3.57 4.55
C SER A 363 -17.33 -4.79 4.29
N TYR A 364 -18.61 -4.74 4.68
CA TYR A 364 -19.63 -5.73 4.31
C TYR A 364 -20.02 -5.69 2.83
N ALA A 365 -19.88 -4.53 2.19
CA ALA A 365 -20.24 -4.33 0.81
C ALA A 365 -19.01 -4.44 -0.09
N LYS A 366 -19.27 -4.85 -1.33
CA LYS A 366 -18.33 -4.68 -2.43
C LYS A 366 -17.94 -3.21 -2.55
N GLN A 367 -16.65 -2.96 -2.74
CA GLN A 367 -16.11 -1.61 -2.79
C GLN A 367 -15.88 -1.18 -4.23
N GLN A 368 -16.22 0.08 -4.52
CA GLN A 368 -16.03 0.72 -5.81
C GLN A 368 -15.27 2.01 -5.58
N GLN A 369 -13.97 2.00 -5.85
CA GLN A 369 -13.04 3.11 -5.64
C GLN A 369 -12.84 3.55 -4.19
N ASP A 370 -13.64 3.06 -3.22
CA ASP A 370 -13.49 3.38 -1.80
C ASP A 370 -12.02 3.20 -1.37
N CYS A 371 -11.40 2.07 -1.72
CA CYS A 371 -9.98 1.81 -1.45
C CYS A 371 -9.04 1.99 -2.66
N GLY A 372 -9.44 2.78 -3.66
CA GLY A 372 -8.71 2.95 -4.91
C GLY A 372 -8.86 1.79 -5.90
N TRP A 373 -9.71 0.80 -5.60
CA TRP A 373 -9.92 -0.41 -6.42
C TRP A 373 -11.36 -0.55 -6.88
N PHE A 374 -11.54 -0.98 -8.13
CA PHE A 374 -12.85 -1.32 -8.69
C PHE A 374 -13.23 -2.77 -8.38
N GLU A 375 -14.51 -3.00 -8.14
CA GLU A 375 -15.08 -4.33 -7.95
C GLU A 375 -14.37 -5.15 -6.85
N TYR A 376 -13.96 -4.50 -5.75
CA TYR A 376 -13.13 -5.13 -4.72
C TYR A 376 -13.97 -5.81 -3.63
N HIS A 377 -13.72 -7.11 -3.43
CA HIS A 377 -14.38 -7.94 -2.43
C HIS A 377 -13.44 -8.17 -1.25
N SER A 378 -13.67 -7.43 -0.17
CA SER A 378 -12.92 -7.54 1.08
C SER A 378 -13.08 -8.91 1.75
N SER A 379 -12.19 -9.20 2.68
CA SER A 379 -12.20 -10.42 3.50
C SER A 379 -13.52 -10.54 4.28
N VAL A 380 -14.02 -9.45 4.87
CA VAL A 380 -15.34 -9.43 5.52
C VAL A 380 -16.47 -9.66 4.53
N ASN A 381 -16.45 -9.05 3.34
CA ASN A 381 -17.48 -9.30 2.32
C ASN A 381 -17.49 -10.78 1.90
N ARG A 382 -16.32 -11.41 1.76
CA ARG A 382 -16.20 -12.85 1.43
C ARG A 382 -16.71 -13.73 2.57
N LEU A 383 -16.37 -13.45 3.83
CA LEU A 383 -16.91 -14.16 5.00
C LEU A 383 -18.44 -14.07 5.04
N ARG A 384 -18.98 -12.86 4.83
CA ARG A 384 -20.41 -12.58 4.84
C ARG A 384 -21.15 -13.37 3.77
N THR A 385 -20.63 -13.36 2.55
CA THR A 385 -21.35 -13.90 1.38
C THR A 385 -21.10 -15.39 1.15
N ARG A 386 -19.91 -15.90 1.47
CA ARG A 386 -19.48 -17.27 1.11
C ARG A 386 -19.42 -18.25 2.27
N TYR A 387 -19.08 -17.80 3.48
CA TYR A 387 -18.95 -18.69 4.64
C TYR A 387 -20.19 -18.65 5.54
N PHE A 388 -20.53 -17.46 6.06
CA PHE A 388 -21.67 -17.31 6.97
C PHE A 388 -23.00 -17.22 6.24
N SER A 389 -23.01 -16.61 5.05
CA SER A 389 -24.22 -16.31 4.27
C SER A 389 -25.30 -15.58 5.10
N ASN A 390 -24.86 -14.73 6.04
CA ASN A 390 -25.72 -13.93 6.91
C ASN A 390 -24.99 -12.67 7.41
N ASP A 391 -25.75 -11.72 7.97
CA ASP A 391 -25.25 -10.42 8.42
C ASP A 391 -25.00 -10.37 9.95
N SER A 392 -25.48 -11.36 10.72
CA SER A 392 -25.39 -11.35 12.19
C SER A 392 -24.07 -11.91 12.73
N SER A 393 -23.49 -12.90 12.03
CA SER A 393 -22.27 -13.61 12.46
C SER A 393 -21.00 -12.77 12.34
N LEU A 394 -21.08 -11.61 11.69
CA LEU A 394 -19.99 -10.65 11.52
C LEU A 394 -20.36 -9.34 12.20
N MET A 395 -19.37 -8.65 12.75
CA MET A 395 -19.50 -7.28 13.24
C MET A 395 -18.32 -6.47 12.71
N SER A 396 -18.58 -5.51 11.84
CA SER A 396 -17.57 -4.61 11.29
C SER A 396 -17.67 -3.20 11.86
N ILE A 397 -16.53 -2.63 12.19
CA ILE A 397 -16.38 -1.27 12.72
C ILE A 397 -15.50 -0.47 11.75
N GLY A 398 -15.98 0.63 11.19
CA GLY A 398 -15.17 1.55 10.38
C GLY A 398 -14.59 2.67 11.24
N ILE A 399 -13.27 2.85 11.29
CA ILE A 399 -12.62 3.93 12.04
C ILE A 399 -12.30 5.11 11.11
N PHE A 400 -12.68 6.31 11.50
CA PHE A 400 -12.47 7.57 10.78
C PHE A 400 -11.85 8.62 11.71
N TYR A 401 -11.04 9.50 11.13
CA TYR A 401 -10.20 10.43 11.87
C TYR A 401 -10.50 11.86 11.39
N CYS A 402 -10.64 12.78 12.34
CA CYS A 402 -10.76 14.21 12.09
C CYS A 402 -9.39 14.84 12.28
N ASP A 403 -8.78 15.28 11.17
CA ASP A 403 -7.54 16.05 11.15
C ASP A 403 -7.90 17.54 10.97
N PRO A 404 -7.46 18.44 11.86
CA PRO A 404 -7.70 19.87 11.72
C PRO A 404 -6.88 20.56 10.60
N ASP A 405 -5.74 19.99 10.18
CA ASP A 405 -4.83 20.61 9.19
C ASP A 405 -5.04 20.10 7.75
N ASN A 406 -5.70 18.95 7.61
CA ASN A 406 -6.17 18.48 6.32
C ASN A 406 -7.66 18.81 6.18
N SER A 407 -7.99 19.63 5.17
CA SER A 407 -9.34 19.67 4.63
C SER A 407 -9.87 18.25 4.44
N ILE A 408 -11.19 18.11 4.43
CA ILE A 408 -11.99 16.89 4.23
C ILE A 408 -11.55 16.00 3.02
N ASP A 409 -10.55 16.42 2.26
CA ASP A 409 -9.88 15.74 1.16
C ASP A 409 -8.93 14.60 1.62
N GLY A 410 -8.60 14.54 2.93
CA GLY A 410 -7.58 13.65 3.49
C GLY A 410 -8.09 12.56 4.44
N VAL A 411 -9.09 11.77 4.07
CA VAL A 411 -9.42 10.49 4.77
C VAL A 411 -8.33 9.45 4.42
N ASN A 412 -7.09 9.75 4.80
CA ASN A 412 -5.84 9.38 4.14
C ASN A 412 -5.49 7.89 4.17
N ALA A 413 -6.21 7.06 3.44
CA ALA A 413 -5.75 5.81 2.81
C ALA A 413 -6.72 5.36 1.70
N VAL A 414 -7.79 6.13 1.50
CA VAL A 414 -9.05 5.76 0.86
C VAL A 414 -9.47 7.04 0.14
N ASN A 415 -9.29 7.11 -1.19
CA ASN A 415 -9.67 8.28 -1.97
C ASN A 415 -11.20 8.34 -2.07
N LEU A 416 -11.86 8.77 -0.99
CA LEU A 416 -13.32 8.90 -0.95
C LEU A 416 -13.84 9.98 -1.91
N ASN A 417 -12.97 10.78 -2.53
CA ASN A 417 -13.36 11.86 -3.46
C ASN A 417 -14.17 11.33 -4.66
N ASP A 418 -14.04 10.05 -4.97
CA ASP A 418 -14.80 9.40 -6.05
C ASP A 418 -16.22 8.97 -5.60
N ASN A 419 -16.54 9.02 -4.29
CA ASN A 419 -17.83 8.64 -3.70
C ASN A 419 -18.41 9.77 -2.82
N THR A 420 -19.00 10.77 -3.47
CA THR A 420 -19.51 11.99 -2.84
C THR A 420 -20.58 11.74 -1.77
N ILE A 421 -21.38 10.68 -1.88
CA ILE A 421 -22.40 10.33 -0.88
C ILE A 421 -21.72 9.92 0.43
N ILE A 422 -20.75 9.00 0.36
CA ILE A 422 -20.04 8.53 1.54
C ILE A 422 -19.20 9.65 2.17
N GLN A 423 -18.65 10.56 1.36
CA GLN A 423 -17.98 11.75 1.89
C GLN A 423 -18.92 12.65 2.68
N ASN A 424 -20.13 12.89 2.19
CA ASN A 424 -21.11 13.70 2.89
C ASN A 424 -21.53 13.05 4.21
N GLU A 425 -21.72 11.72 4.22
CA GLU A 425 -22.03 10.96 5.44
C GLU A 425 -20.89 11.02 6.47
N VAL A 426 -19.64 10.78 6.03
CA VAL A 426 -18.45 10.88 6.89
C VAL A 426 -18.27 12.31 7.41
N LYS A 427 -18.45 13.32 6.56
CA LYS A 427 -18.38 14.74 6.94
C LYS A 427 -19.42 15.09 8.00
N ALA A 428 -20.65 14.59 7.88
CA ALA A 428 -21.69 14.83 8.87
C ALA A 428 -21.34 14.22 10.25
N LEU A 429 -20.75 13.02 10.26
CA LEU A 429 -20.24 12.38 11.48
C LEU A 429 -19.04 13.14 12.09
N LEU A 430 -18.11 13.63 11.27
CA LEU A 430 -16.96 14.40 11.73
C LEU A 430 -17.38 15.75 12.32
N GLN A 431 -18.29 16.47 11.67
CA GLN A 431 -18.75 17.81 12.09
C GLN A 431 -19.53 17.79 13.42
N SER A 432 -20.21 16.70 13.72
CA SER A 432 -20.98 16.51 14.96
C SER A 432 -20.14 15.98 16.13
N THR A 433 -18.91 15.55 15.86
CA THR A 433 -18.03 14.96 16.88
C THR A 433 -17.21 16.07 17.56
N HIS A 434 -17.66 16.50 18.73
CA HIS A 434 -17.00 17.55 19.52
C HIS A 434 -16.06 17.02 20.63
N THR A 435 -16.06 15.71 20.88
CA THR A 435 -15.24 15.00 21.89
C THR A 435 -14.16 14.13 21.24
N ASN A 436 -13.20 13.62 22.03
CA ASN A 436 -12.03 12.86 21.53
C ASN A 436 -12.38 11.65 20.64
N SER A 437 -13.34 10.80 21.03
CA SER A 437 -13.83 9.70 20.19
C SER A 437 -15.31 9.45 20.39
N VAL A 438 -16.03 9.11 19.32
CA VAL A 438 -17.47 8.82 19.33
C VAL A 438 -17.74 7.58 18.46
N LEU A 439 -18.46 6.63 19.02
CA LEU A 439 -18.94 5.44 18.34
C LEU A 439 -20.40 5.63 17.93
N TYR A 440 -20.67 5.51 16.65
CA TYR A 440 -21.99 5.63 16.04
C TYR A 440 -22.53 4.24 15.70
N ASN A 441 -23.76 3.95 16.14
CA ASN A 441 -24.46 2.70 15.84
C ASN A 441 -25.25 2.79 14.53
N LEU A 442 -24.72 2.20 13.45
CA LEU A 442 -25.33 2.29 12.12
C LEU A 442 -26.54 1.36 11.92
N GLU A 443 -26.81 0.46 12.87
CA GLU A 443 -27.96 -0.45 12.81
C GLU A 443 -29.26 0.24 13.30
N SER A 444 -29.19 1.48 13.79
CA SER A 444 -30.38 2.25 14.18
C SER A 444 -31.29 2.55 12.97
N SER A 445 -32.58 2.24 13.10
CA SER A 445 -33.61 2.48 12.07
C SER A 445 -33.81 3.96 11.74
N GLU A 446 -33.36 4.87 12.61
CA GLU A 446 -33.51 6.32 12.45
C GLU A 446 -32.35 6.94 11.65
N SER A 447 -31.28 6.19 11.37
CA SER A 447 -30.12 6.70 10.65
C SER A 447 -30.42 6.95 9.17
N GLN A 448 -30.12 8.17 8.71
CA GLN A 448 -30.18 8.54 7.29
C GLN A 448 -28.87 8.26 6.53
N LEU A 449 -27.86 7.67 7.17
CA LEU A 449 -26.59 7.32 6.52
C LEU A 449 -26.79 6.07 5.66
N SER A 450 -26.93 6.26 4.36
CA SER A 450 -27.30 5.26 3.37
C SER A 450 -26.15 4.36 2.91
N GLU A 451 -24.93 4.87 2.83
CA GLU A 451 -23.77 4.14 2.30
C GLU A 451 -22.91 3.52 3.41
N LEU A 452 -22.65 4.25 4.51
CA LEU A 452 -21.88 3.74 5.63
C LEU A 452 -22.57 2.52 6.27
N ARG A 453 -23.89 2.53 6.40
CA ARG A 453 -24.66 1.39 6.95
C ARG A 453 -24.61 0.12 6.09
N LYS A 454 -24.29 0.25 4.79
CA LYS A 454 -24.08 -0.92 3.91
C LYS A 454 -22.73 -1.57 4.16
N LYS A 455 -21.78 -0.84 4.76
CA LYS A 455 -20.39 -1.25 4.90
C LYS A 455 -20.02 -1.67 6.32
N PHE A 456 -20.62 -1.05 7.35
CA PHE A 456 -20.22 -1.27 8.75
C PHE A 456 -21.45 -1.39 9.66
N SER A 457 -21.30 -2.10 10.78
CA SER A 457 -22.28 -2.10 11.88
C SER A 457 -22.09 -0.87 12.78
N PHE A 458 -20.84 -0.46 13.00
CA PHE A 458 -20.50 0.74 13.75
C PHE A 458 -19.49 1.60 13.01
N VAL A 459 -19.52 2.90 13.29
CA VAL A 459 -18.45 3.82 12.89
C VAL A 459 -17.85 4.49 14.11
N LEU A 460 -16.54 4.35 14.28
CA LEU A 460 -15.78 5.06 15.29
C LEU A 460 -15.17 6.31 14.64
N VAL A 461 -15.53 7.49 15.15
CA VAL A 461 -14.91 8.75 14.75
C VAL A 461 -14.01 9.22 15.87
N ASN A 462 -12.77 9.55 15.54
CA ASN A 462 -11.83 10.17 16.47
C ASN A 462 -11.46 11.57 16.01
N ARG A 463 -11.40 12.51 16.95
CA ARG A 463 -10.85 13.84 16.73
C ARG A 463 -9.43 13.89 17.29
N VAL A 464 -8.46 14.09 16.40
CA VAL A 464 -7.07 14.26 16.80
C VAL A 464 -6.93 15.68 17.36
N SER A 465 -6.64 15.81 18.66
CA SER A 465 -6.28 17.09 19.28
C SER A 465 -4.91 16.99 19.96
N GLU A 466 -3.88 17.64 19.42
CA GLU A 466 -3.24 18.84 20.00
C GLU A 466 -1.99 19.29 19.23
N LYS A 467 -1.89 20.63 19.13
CA LYS A 467 -0.72 21.55 19.07
C LYS A 467 0.57 21.14 18.33
N SER A 468 0.83 21.88 17.25
CA SER A 468 2.10 22.56 17.02
C SER A 468 1.84 23.96 16.46
N LEU A 469 1.81 24.94 17.35
CA LEU A 469 1.77 26.36 16.99
C LEU A 469 3.19 26.82 16.64
N VAL A 470 3.43 27.19 15.39
CA VAL A 470 4.57 28.04 15.04
C VAL A 470 4.03 29.37 14.50
N PRO A 471 4.09 30.47 15.26
CA PRO A 471 3.76 31.79 14.75
C PRO A 471 5.00 32.42 14.09
N LYS A 472 4.82 33.04 12.91
CA LYS A 472 5.76 34.04 12.39
C LYS A 472 5.02 35.22 11.77
N ASP A 473 4.88 36.28 12.56
CA ASP A 473 4.90 37.69 12.11
C ASP A 473 6.39 38.11 11.99
N ARG A 474 6.90 39.08 11.20
CA ARG A 474 6.39 40.05 10.22
C ARG A 474 7.59 40.60 9.41
N ASN A 475 7.30 40.99 8.15
CA ASN A 475 7.89 42.06 7.32
C ASN A 475 9.42 42.16 7.08
N THR A 476 9.79 42.16 5.80
CA THR A 476 10.38 43.36 5.14
C THR A 476 9.88 43.45 3.70
N GLY A 477 9.50 44.66 3.27
CA GLY A 477 8.95 44.91 1.95
C GLY A 477 10.03 45.12 0.89
N PHE A 478 9.78 44.59 -0.29
CA PHE A 478 10.22 45.15 -1.57
C PHE A 478 9.07 44.96 -2.58
N LYS A 479 8.52 46.06 -3.10
CA LYS A 479 7.48 45.99 -4.13
C LYS A 479 8.11 45.70 -5.49
N ALA A 480 8.01 44.46 -5.93
CA ALA A 480 7.94 44.07 -7.34
C ALA A 480 6.71 43.17 -7.50
N ARG A 481 5.87 43.41 -8.52
CA ARG A 481 4.65 42.62 -8.74
C ARG A 481 5.04 41.23 -9.26
N ASN A 482 4.94 40.22 -8.39
CA ASN A 482 5.16 38.82 -8.71
C ASN A 482 3.83 38.07 -8.59
N TYR A 483 3.56 37.15 -9.50
CA TYR A 483 2.45 36.21 -9.34
C TYR A 483 2.94 34.79 -9.63
N SER A 484 2.36 33.83 -8.93
CA SER A 484 2.51 32.42 -9.26
C SER A 484 1.25 31.95 -9.96
N SER A 485 1.34 30.93 -10.80
CA SER A 485 0.17 30.35 -11.42
C SER A 485 0.27 28.83 -11.45
N ILE A 486 -0.88 28.21 -11.26
CA ILE A 486 -1.06 26.77 -11.42
C ILE A 486 -1.89 26.60 -12.68
N GLY A 487 -1.39 25.81 -13.62
CA GLY A 487 -2.05 25.59 -14.90
C GLY A 487 -2.20 24.14 -15.26
N PHE A 488 -3.22 23.89 -16.05
CA PHE A 488 -3.44 22.63 -16.74
C PHE A 488 -3.19 22.87 -18.22
N GLY A 489 -2.38 22.02 -18.81
CA GLY A 489 -1.92 22.13 -20.19
C GLY A 489 -2.27 20.90 -20.99
N THR A 490 -2.78 21.14 -22.20
CA THR A 490 -2.78 20.13 -23.26
C THR A 490 -1.56 20.37 -24.13
N LEU A 491 -0.69 19.39 -24.16
CA LEU A 491 0.50 19.39 -24.97
C LEU A 491 0.25 18.50 -26.19
N GLY A 492 -0.06 19.14 -27.31
CA GLY A 492 -0.22 18.48 -28.60
C GLY A 492 1.15 18.18 -29.19
N ARG A 493 1.60 16.92 -29.12
CA ARG A 493 2.86 16.51 -29.74
C ARG A 493 2.62 15.60 -30.93
N ALA A 494 3.30 15.90 -32.02
CA ALA A 494 3.59 14.91 -33.04
C ALA A 494 4.79 14.06 -32.61
N THR A 495 4.77 13.44 -31.42
CA THR A 495 5.88 12.55 -31.05
C THR A 495 5.77 11.26 -31.82
N MET A 496 6.76 10.95 -32.64
CA MET A 496 6.72 9.77 -33.50
C MET A 496 7.37 8.58 -32.80
N LEU A 497 6.81 7.37 -32.97
CA LEU A 497 7.70 6.21 -33.02
C LEU A 497 8.64 6.46 -34.21
N SER A 498 9.96 6.39 -34.01
CA SER A 498 10.91 6.67 -35.10
C SER A 498 10.58 5.80 -36.32
N GLU A 499 10.88 6.29 -37.53
CA GLU A 499 10.63 5.52 -38.75
C GLU A 499 11.26 4.13 -38.69
N SER A 500 12.48 4.04 -38.12
CA SER A 500 13.18 2.79 -37.85
C SER A 500 12.41 1.86 -36.91
N LEU A 501 11.77 2.40 -35.87
CA LEU A 501 10.98 1.62 -34.91
C LEU A 501 9.65 1.18 -35.53
N CYS A 502 9.00 2.04 -36.32
CA CYS A 502 7.80 1.69 -37.08
C CYS A 502 8.10 0.57 -38.10
N MET A 503 9.21 0.68 -38.83
CA MET A 503 9.63 -0.33 -39.79
C MET A 503 9.92 -1.65 -39.09
N HIS A 504 10.60 -1.61 -37.94
CA HIS A 504 10.88 -2.80 -37.15
C HIS A 504 9.61 -3.55 -36.73
N PHE A 505 8.56 -2.85 -36.25
CA PHE A 505 7.28 -3.49 -35.93
C PHE A 505 6.61 -4.07 -37.17
N LYS A 506 6.64 -3.35 -38.30
CA LYS A 506 6.09 -3.80 -39.57
C LYS A 506 6.78 -5.06 -40.09
N ASP A 507 8.11 -5.11 -40.05
CA ASP A 507 8.93 -6.25 -40.48
C ASP A 507 8.67 -7.50 -39.62
N ASN A 508 8.17 -7.32 -38.39
CA ASN A 508 7.79 -8.39 -37.47
C ASN A 508 6.27 -8.67 -37.45
N GLY A 509 5.51 -8.20 -38.46
CA GLY A 509 4.09 -8.52 -38.63
C GLY A 509 3.12 -7.68 -37.78
N TYR A 510 3.59 -6.64 -37.10
CA TYR A 510 2.76 -5.73 -36.31
C TYR A 510 2.45 -4.44 -37.10
N ALA A 511 1.34 -4.43 -37.84
CA ALA A 511 0.85 -3.21 -38.50
C ALA A 511 0.33 -2.20 -37.46
N LEU A 512 1.09 -1.13 -37.21
CA LEU A 512 0.74 -0.10 -36.22
C LEU A 512 -0.41 0.78 -36.71
N THR A 513 -1.40 1.04 -35.85
CA THR A 513 -2.63 1.74 -36.25
C THR A 513 -2.57 3.26 -36.10
N ASN A 514 -1.73 3.80 -35.20
CA ASN A 514 -1.63 5.24 -34.98
C ASN A 514 -0.27 5.70 -34.40
N PRO A 515 0.84 5.56 -35.16
CA PRO A 515 2.18 5.81 -34.62
C PRO A 515 2.60 7.29 -34.54
N LYS A 516 1.77 8.24 -34.97
CA LYS A 516 2.20 9.62 -35.30
C LYS A 516 1.58 10.77 -34.50
N ASN A 517 0.59 10.53 -33.63
CA ASN A 517 -0.08 11.61 -32.88
C ASN A 517 -0.31 11.21 -31.42
N PHE A 518 0.39 11.86 -30.48
CA PHE A 518 0.17 11.68 -29.05
C PHE A 518 -0.21 13.01 -28.41
N ILE A 519 -1.38 13.02 -27.77
CA ILE A 519 -1.80 14.16 -26.95
C ILE A 519 -1.34 13.86 -25.53
N HIS A 520 -0.60 14.79 -24.95
CA HIS A 520 -0.18 14.74 -23.57
C HIS A 520 -1.06 15.66 -22.74
N TYR A 521 -1.46 15.15 -21.58
CA TYR A 521 -2.16 15.94 -20.57
C TYR A 521 -1.21 16.16 -19.41
N GLY A 522 -1.12 17.40 -18.94
CA GLY A 522 -0.13 17.79 -17.96
C GLY A 522 -0.56 18.92 -17.05
N ILE A 523 0.17 19.03 -15.95
CA ILE A 523 0.05 20.09 -14.96
C ILE A 523 1.35 20.88 -14.98
N SER A 524 1.25 22.19 -14.91
CA SER A 524 2.38 23.10 -14.88
C SER A 524 2.27 24.07 -13.69
N LEU A 525 3.40 24.26 -13.01
CA LEU A 525 3.61 25.29 -12.02
C LEU A 525 4.49 26.35 -12.65
N ARG A 526 4.04 27.60 -12.63
CA ARG A 526 4.75 28.72 -13.23
C ARG A 526 4.92 29.85 -12.23
N SER A 527 6.11 30.40 -12.19
CA SER A 527 6.41 31.64 -11.48
C SER A 527 6.79 32.71 -12.48
N VAL A 528 6.21 33.89 -12.36
CA VAL A 528 6.44 35.01 -13.27
C VAL A 528 6.82 36.26 -12.49
N GLN A 529 7.98 36.80 -12.85
CA GLN A 529 8.52 38.09 -12.45
C GLN A 529 8.52 39.01 -13.67
N THR A 530 8.70 40.33 -13.47
CA THR A 530 8.45 41.39 -14.47
C THR A 530 8.89 41.09 -15.91
N PHE A 531 10.05 40.47 -16.10
CA PHE A 531 10.56 40.04 -17.41
C PHE A 531 11.01 38.57 -17.45
N LEU A 532 10.94 37.83 -16.34
CA LEU A 532 11.48 36.48 -16.21
C LEU A 532 10.40 35.50 -15.77
N SER A 533 10.40 34.30 -16.34
CA SER A 533 9.51 33.23 -15.93
C SER A 533 10.27 31.92 -15.77
N GLY A 534 9.92 31.19 -14.72
CA GLY A 534 10.34 29.81 -14.50
C GLY A 534 9.11 28.90 -14.52
N ARG A 535 9.25 27.70 -15.09
CA ARG A 535 8.16 26.71 -15.10
C ARG A 535 8.67 25.31 -14.84
N LEU A 536 7.92 24.57 -14.04
CA LEU A 536 8.03 23.13 -13.94
C LEU A 536 6.74 22.52 -14.49
N SER A 537 6.84 21.58 -15.42
CA SER A 537 5.67 20.89 -15.95
C SER A 537 5.86 19.38 -15.95
N PHE A 538 4.79 18.67 -15.65
CA PHE A 538 4.70 17.22 -15.75
C PHE A 538 3.59 16.86 -16.74
N SER A 539 3.85 15.94 -17.67
CA SER A 539 2.81 15.39 -18.52
C SER A 539 3.02 13.91 -18.84
N HIS A 540 1.92 13.20 -19.05
CA HIS A 540 1.91 11.77 -19.32
C HIS A 540 0.97 11.45 -20.50
N THR A 541 1.34 10.45 -21.29
CA THR A 541 0.47 9.85 -22.30
C THR A 541 0.69 8.34 -22.34
N ASN A 542 -0.37 7.60 -22.67
CA ASN A 542 -0.35 6.16 -22.89
C ASN A 542 -1.32 5.81 -24.01
N GLN A 543 -0.87 5.03 -24.98
CA GLN A 543 -1.66 4.64 -26.14
C GLN A 543 -1.33 3.22 -26.60
N SER A 544 -2.36 2.47 -27.00
CA SER A 544 -2.18 1.20 -27.69
C SER A 544 -1.74 1.46 -29.12
N ILE A 545 -0.55 1.00 -29.49
CA ILE A 545 -0.02 1.17 -30.86
C ILE A 545 -0.26 -0.07 -31.74
N PHE A 546 -0.57 -1.21 -31.10
CA PHE A 546 -1.08 -2.43 -31.73
C PHE A 546 -2.07 -3.12 -30.78
N ARG A 547 -3.15 -3.70 -31.31
CA ARG A 547 -4.11 -4.50 -30.57
C ARG A 547 -4.74 -5.56 -31.49
N ASN A 548 -4.70 -6.81 -31.06
CA ASN A 548 -5.51 -7.92 -31.58
C ASN A 548 -6.36 -8.50 -30.43
N LYS A 549 -7.25 -9.47 -30.71
CA LYS A 549 -8.20 -10.08 -29.75
C LYS A 549 -7.55 -10.65 -28.49
N SER A 550 -6.25 -10.95 -28.52
CA SER A 550 -5.51 -11.54 -27.40
C SER A 550 -4.18 -10.88 -27.10
N GLU A 551 -3.66 -9.98 -27.94
CA GLU A 551 -2.30 -9.43 -27.80
C GLU A 551 -2.33 -7.90 -27.91
N GLN A 552 -1.49 -7.23 -27.11
CA GLN A 552 -1.43 -5.77 -27.11
C GLN A 552 0.02 -5.26 -27.02
N ILE A 553 0.32 -4.20 -27.78
CA ILE A 553 1.54 -3.38 -27.58
C ILE A 553 1.09 -1.99 -27.15
N GLN A 554 1.51 -1.60 -25.94
CA GLN A 554 1.25 -0.30 -25.36
C GLN A 554 2.51 0.57 -25.40
N TYR A 555 2.36 1.82 -25.81
CA TYR A 555 3.39 2.84 -25.72
C TYR A 555 2.99 3.87 -24.67
N SER A 556 3.88 4.17 -23.74
CA SER A 556 3.69 5.25 -22.78
C SER A 556 4.89 6.18 -22.75
N GLN A 557 4.62 7.46 -22.49
CA GLN A 557 5.65 8.47 -22.39
C GLN A 557 5.32 9.45 -21.28
N THR A 558 6.32 9.70 -20.44
CA THR A 558 6.28 10.68 -19.36
C THR A 558 7.31 11.76 -19.62
N LEU A 559 6.92 13.00 -19.34
CA LEU A 559 7.69 14.19 -19.64
C LEU A 559 7.78 15.08 -18.41
N TYR A 560 9.00 15.51 -18.11
CA TYR A 560 9.25 16.54 -17.11
C TYR A 560 9.94 17.70 -17.81
N ASN A 561 9.32 18.89 -17.78
CA ASN A 561 9.86 20.09 -18.39
C ASN A 561 10.33 21.05 -17.29
N LEU A 562 11.53 21.59 -17.44
CA LEU A 562 12.00 22.77 -16.74
C LEU A 562 12.21 23.88 -17.76
N ASP A 563 11.46 24.97 -17.62
CA ASP A 563 11.54 26.14 -18.51
C ASP A 563 12.12 27.35 -17.79
N LEU A 564 12.94 28.10 -18.53
CA LEU A 564 13.40 29.44 -18.18
C LEU A 564 13.20 30.34 -19.40
N GLY A 565 12.43 31.40 -19.24
CA GLY A 565 12.09 32.28 -20.36
C GLY A 565 11.95 33.74 -19.96
N VAL A 566 12.20 34.63 -20.91
CA VAL A 566 11.99 36.06 -20.79
C VAL A 566 10.78 36.50 -21.60
N HIS A 567 10.07 37.51 -21.12
CA HIS A 567 8.82 37.96 -21.74
C HIS A 567 8.63 39.47 -21.67
N THR A 568 7.73 39.98 -22.51
CA THR A 568 7.28 41.37 -22.46
C THR A 568 6.60 41.67 -21.12
N ALA A 569 6.57 42.95 -20.73
CA ALA A 569 6.12 43.36 -19.38
C ALA A 569 4.81 42.68 -18.95
N SER A 570 4.85 42.11 -17.73
CA SER A 570 3.79 41.27 -17.18
C SER A 570 2.47 42.00 -16.87
N ASP A 571 2.31 43.29 -17.15
CA ASP A 571 1.08 44.07 -16.92
C ASP A 571 0.18 44.18 -18.17
N MET A 572 0.64 43.65 -19.30
CA MET A 572 -0.12 43.66 -20.55
C MET A 572 -1.14 42.52 -20.64
N SER A 573 -2.24 42.77 -21.35
CA SER A 573 -3.26 41.74 -21.62
C SER A 573 -2.78 40.66 -22.60
N TRP A 574 -1.70 40.94 -23.33
CA TRP A 574 -0.99 40.03 -24.21
C TRP A 574 0.49 40.01 -23.81
N ILE A 575 1.04 38.82 -23.61
CA ILE A 575 2.43 38.63 -23.22
C ILE A 575 3.09 37.76 -24.28
N VAL A 576 4.23 38.21 -24.78
CA VAL A 576 5.05 37.48 -25.73
C VAL A 576 6.37 37.17 -25.05
N GLY A 577 6.86 35.94 -25.16
CA GLY A 577 8.15 35.58 -24.59
C GLY A 577 8.89 34.56 -25.42
N PHE A 578 10.16 34.37 -25.06
CA PHE A 578 11.02 33.33 -25.60
C PHE A 578 11.79 32.68 -24.45
N GLY A 579 12.07 31.39 -24.57
CA GLY A 579 12.71 30.66 -23.49
C GLY A 579 13.42 29.40 -23.93
N GLY A 580 14.25 28.89 -23.03
CA GLY A 580 14.89 27.59 -23.10
C GLY A 580 14.13 26.60 -22.22
N ARG A 581 14.11 25.34 -22.67
CA ARG A 581 13.53 24.20 -21.97
C ARG A 581 14.55 23.10 -21.86
N VAL A 582 14.60 22.47 -20.70
CA VAL A 582 15.24 21.16 -20.51
C VAL A 582 14.13 20.15 -20.24
N CYS A 583 14.05 19.11 -21.07
CA CYS A 583 13.00 18.10 -20.96
C CYS A 583 13.59 16.73 -20.62
N PHE A 584 13.12 16.10 -19.55
CA PHE A 584 13.42 14.69 -19.26
C PHE A 584 12.29 13.80 -19.79
N HIS A 585 12.62 12.93 -20.73
CA HIS A 585 11.72 11.98 -21.36
C HIS A 585 11.92 10.59 -20.76
N LYS A 586 10.83 9.94 -20.33
CA LYS A 586 10.79 8.50 -20.04
C LYS A 586 9.78 7.85 -20.99
N GLN A 587 10.28 7.10 -21.96
CA GLN A 587 9.45 6.33 -22.91
C GLN A 587 9.44 4.87 -22.51
N SER A 588 8.31 4.19 -22.69
CA SER A 588 8.17 2.76 -22.42
C SER A 588 7.30 2.08 -23.47
N ILE A 589 7.78 0.97 -24.02
CA ILE A 589 6.98 0.05 -24.84
C ILE A 589 6.71 -1.19 -24.01
N ARG A 590 5.45 -1.54 -23.80
CA ARG A 590 5.00 -2.72 -23.06
C ARG A 590 4.31 -3.69 -24.00
N TYR A 591 4.87 -4.88 -24.12
CA TYR A 591 4.22 -6.02 -24.75
C TYR A 591 3.32 -6.73 -23.76
N ILE A 592 2.11 -7.14 -24.16
CA ILE A 592 1.18 -7.92 -23.34
C ILE A 592 0.81 -9.18 -24.13
N PRO A 593 1.27 -10.38 -23.70
CA PRO A 593 1.02 -11.63 -24.41
C PRO A 593 -0.44 -12.10 -24.27
N PRO A 594 -0.90 -13.02 -25.13
CA PRO A 594 -2.21 -13.67 -25.02
C PRO A 594 -2.37 -14.42 -23.71
N SER A 595 -3.39 -14.04 -22.94
CA SER A 595 -3.83 -14.78 -21.76
C SER A 595 -4.60 -16.04 -22.18
N LEU A 596 -4.08 -17.23 -21.88
CA LEU A 596 -4.84 -18.39 -21.36
C LEU A 596 -4.00 -19.68 -21.38
N ASN A 597 -3.52 -20.14 -20.21
CA ASN A 597 -3.60 -21.54 -19.78
C ASN A 597 -3.32 -21.67 -18.27
N PHE A 598 -4.31 -22.12 -17.49
CA PHE A 598 -4.25 -22.23 -16.02
C PHE A 598 -3.39 -23.39 -15.49
N LEU A 599 -2.95 -24.30 -16.37
CA LEU A 599 -2.19 -25.50 -15.98
C LEU A 599 -0.74 -25.50 -16.48
N ASN A 600 -0.34 -24.47 -17.22
CA ASN A 600 1.05 -24.31 -17.66
C ASN A 600 1.36 -22.83 -17.93
N PRO A 601 1.79 -22.05 -16.92
CA PRO A 601 2.10 -20.65 -17.10
C PRO A 601 3.42 -20.52 -17.87
N GLN A 602 3.35 -20.44 -19.20
CA GLN A 602 4.37 -19.72 -19.96
C GLN A 602 4.39 -18.26 -19.45
N PRO A 603 5.55 -17.58 -19.39
CA PRO A 603 5.70 -16.31 -18.72
C PRO A 603 4.79 -15.26 -19.35
N SER A 604 3.60 -15.09 -18.77
CA SER A 604 2.69 -13.99 -19.04
C SER A 604 3.19 -12.75 -18.29
N GLY A 605 4.42 -12.35 -18.60
CA GLY A 605 5.00 -11.11 -18.13
C GLY A 605 4.80 -10.08 -19.21
N SER A 606 4.08 -9.00 -18.93
CA SER A 606 4.12 -7.87 -19.84
C SER A 606 5.53 -7.30 -19.86
N VAL A 607 6.26 -7.41 -20.96
CA VAL A 607 7.67 -7.00 -21.04
C VAL A 607 7.74 -5.54 -21.44
N ALA A 608 8.36 -4.72 -20.59
CA ALA A 608 8.52 -3.29 -20.82
C ALA A 608 9.98 -2.91 -21.14
N ILE A 609 10.19 -2.19 -22.23
CA ILE A 609 11.49 -1.59 -22.60
C ILE A 609 11.39 -0.10 -22.37
N GLN A 610 12.36 0.49 -21.65
CA GLN A 610 12.37 1.91 -21.31
C GLN A 610 13.57 2.65 -21.89
N LYS A 611 13.33 3.87 -22.38
CA LYS A 611 14.36 4.84 -22.78
C LYS A 611 14.22 6.11 -21.93
N ARG A 612 15.36 6.66 -21.48
CA ARG A 612 15.41 7.90 -20.67
C ARG A 612 16.37 8.90 -21.29
N ASN A 613 15.89 10.07 -21.67
CA ASN A 613 16.67 11.08 -22.39
C ASN A 613 16.45 12.48 -21.81
N TRP A 614 17.50 13.30 -21.83
CA TRP A 614 17.41 14.74 -21.63
C TRP A 614 17.45 15.44 -22.99
N ILE A 615 16.46 16.30 -23.25
CA ILE A 615 16.26 16.95 -24.54
C ILE A 615 16.14 18.46 -24.31
N PRO A 616 17.13 19.26 -24.72
CA PRO A 616 16.99 20.70 -24.73
C PRO A 616 16.04 21.17 -25.85
N ALA A 617 15.35 22.26 -25.60
CA ALA A 617 14.47 22.91 -26.57
C ALA A 617 14.51 24.44 -26.41
N ALA A 618 14.14 25.14 -27.48
CA ALA A 618 13.87 26.58 -27.46
C ALA A 618 12.43 26.82 -27.93
N TYR A 619 11.78 27.85 -27.37
CA TYR A 619 10.39 28.15 -27.69
C TYR A 619 10.08 29.64 -27.70
N VAL A 620 8.97 29.97 -28.35
CA VAL A 620 8.27 31.25 -28.26
C VAL A 620 6.89 30.99 -27.64
N ASN A 621 6.46 31.85 -26.73
CA ASN A 621 5.13 31.76 -26.14
C ASN A 621 4.32 33.04 -26.34
N LEU A 622 3.01 32.87 -26.53
CA LEU A 622 2.02 33.92 -26.60
C LEU A 622 0.95 33.64 -25.54
N GLU A 623 0.76 34.55 -24.59
CA GLU A 623 -0.22 34.44 -23.52
C GLU A 623 -1.26 35.56 -23.63
N LYS A 624 -2.53 35.19 -23.52
CA LYS A 624 -3.66 36.08 -23.33
C LYS A 624 -4.14 36.00 -21.89
N ARG A 625 -4.24 37.15 -21.23
CA ARG A 625 -4.86 37.24 -19.89
C ARG A 625 -6.32 37.65 -19.96
N PHE A 626 -7.15 36.94 -19.21
CA PHE A 626 -8.56 37.22 -19.02
C PHE A 626 -8.76 37.74 -17.59
N GLY A 627 -8.48 39.02 -17.39
CA GLY A 627 -8.42 39.64 -16.07
C GLY A 627 -7.20 39.19 -15.25
N ASN A 628 -7.31 39.23 -13.92
CA ASN A 628 -6.20 38.93 -13.01
C ASN A 628 -6.09 37.46 -12.63
N TRP A 629 -7.10 36.64 -12.97
CA TRP A 629 -7.25 35.30 -12.39
C TRP A 629 -7.01 34.17 -13.37
N ILE A 630 -7.14 34.44 -14.68
CA ILE A 630 -7.08 33.41 -15.71
C ILE A 630 -6.18 33.86 -16.86
N SER A 631 -5.34 32.96 -17.36
CA SER A 631 -4.64 33.16 -18.64
C SER A 631 -4.66 31.92 -19.51
N ALA A 632 -4.64 32.14 -20.82
CA ALA A 632 -4.42 31.09 -21.81
C ALA A 632 -3.11 31.37 -22.53
N GLU A 633 -2.29 30.34 -22.71
CA GLU A 633 -0.97 30.44 -23.31
C GLU A 633 -0.82 29.42 -24.42
N CYS A 634 -0.26 29.87 -25.55
CA CYS A 634 0.21 29.02 -26.63
C CYS A 634 1.74 29.06 -26.67
N ILE A 635 2.38 27.90 -26.66
CA ILE A 635 3.82 27.75 -26.83
C ILE A 635 4.10 27.03 -28.14
N VAL A 636 5.01 27.57 -28.93
CA VAL A 636 5.54 26.92 -30.13
C VAL A 636 7.05 26.86 -30.02
N GLY A 637 7.63 25.67 -30.17
CA GLY A 637 9.07 25.52 -30.02
C GLY A 637 9.65 24.37 -30.83
N TYR A 638 10.97 24.24 -30.75
CA TYR A 638 11.74 23.17 -31.40
C TYR A 638 12.69 22.54 -30.39
N ARG A 639 12.75 21.21 -30.37
CA ARG A 639 13.63 20.43 -29.50
C ARG A 639 14.61 19.61 -30.31
N LYS A 640 15.78 19.34 -29.75
CA LYS A 640 16.82 18.53 -30.39
C LYS A 640 17.30 17.42 -29.47
N ASP A 641 17.19 16.17 -29.91
CA ASP A 641 17.72 15.03 -29.16
C ASP A 641 19.23 14.93 -29.41
N PHE A 642 20.03 15.02 -28.35
CA PHE A 642 21.48 14.86 -28.40
C PHE A 642 21.95 13.48 -27.92
N SER A 643 21.03 12.59 -27.54
CA SER A 643 21.36 11.21 -27.20
C SER A 643 21.71 10.42 -28.46
N SER A 644 22.61 9.43 -28.36
CA SER A 644 22.95 8.52 -29.46
C SER A 644 21.80 7.57 -29.87
N GLY A 645 20.55 7.86 -29.45
CA GLY A 645 19.35 7.25 -30.00
C GLY A 645 19.09 5.78 -29.63
N LYS A 646 20.01 5.09 -28.93
CA LYS A 646 19.96 3.62 -28.80
C LYS A 646 18.89 3.13 -27.82
N TRP A 647 17.97 2.30 -28.32
CA TRP A 647 17.16 1.41 -27.48
C TRP A 647 18.00 0.19 -27.10
N TYR A 648 18.18 -0.06 -25.79
CA TYR A 648 18.95 -1.21 -25.29
C TYR A 648 18.00 -2.38 -24.99
N TYR A 649 18.18 -3.49 -25.71
CA TYR A 649 17.38 -4.70 -25.57
C TYR A 649 18.10 -5.75 -24.72
N LYS A 650 17.39 -6.38 -23.77
CA LYS A 650 17.93 -7.52 -23.01
C LYS A 650 17.88 -8.79 -23.89
N PRO A 651 18.90 -9.66 -23.86
CA PRO A 651 18.95 -10.87 -24.68
C PRO A 651 17.90 -11.94 -24.33
N TYR A 652 17.20 -11.80 -23.20
CA TYR A 652 16.16 -12.72 -22.78
C TYR A 652 14.91 -11.91 -22.42
N GLY A 653 13.82 -12.16 -23.14
CA GLY A 653 12.51 -11.60 -22.80
C GLY A 653 11.54 -11.37 -23.95
N LEU A 654 11.98 -11.37 -25.20
CA LEU A 654 11.08 -11.26 -26.36
C LEU A 654 11.58 -12.16 -27.50
N PRO A 655 10.73 -13.00 -28.11
CA PRO A 655 11.09 -13.79 -29.31
C PRO A 655 11.50 -12.96 -30.54
N TYR A 656 11.39 -11.63 -30.48
CA TYR A 656 11.36 -10.74 -31.65
C TYR A 656 12.50 -9.73 -31.72
N PHE A 657 13.34 -9.61 -30.68
CA PHE A 657 14.41 -8.62 -30.62
C PHE A 657 15.77 -9.31 -30.54
N ASN A 658 16.36 -9.58 -31.72
CA ASN A 658 17.66 -10.22 -31.92
C ASN A 658 18.87 -9.34 -31.49
N GLY A 659 18.85 -8.78 -30.28
CA GLY A 659 19.99 -8.07 -29.69
C GLY A 659 20.46 -6.81 -30.44
N LYS A 660 19.73 -6.33 -31.46
CA LYS A 660 20.11 -5.15 -32.24
C LYS A 660 19.56 -3.87 -31.61
N SER A 661 20.46 -2.94 -31.27
CA SER A 661 20.11 -1.57 -30.92
C SER A 661 19.46 -0.87 -32.13
N ILE A 662 18.35 -0.17 -31.92
CA ILE A 662 17.69 0.66 -32.93
C ILE A 662 17.86 2.13 -32.54
N GLU A 663 18.24 2.98 -33.49
CA GLU A 663 18.39 4.41 -33.30
C GLU A 663 17.01 5.10 -33.36
N GLY A 664 16.77 6.05 -32.45
CA GLY A 664 15.61 6.92 -32.48
C GLY A 664 16.04 8.36 -32.20
N ASP A 665 16.06 9.18 -33.24
CA ASP A 665 16.15 10.65 -33.16
C ASP A 665 14.76 11.20 -32.76
N LEU A 666 14.73 12.18 -31.85
CA LEU A 666 13.51 12.82 -31.33
C LEU A 666 13.50 14.35 -31.55
N SER A 667 14.23 14.82 -32.55
CA SER A 667 14.31 16.23 -32.94
C SER A 667 13.05 16.66 -33.70
N GLU A 668 12.20 17.51 -33.10
CA GLU A 668 10.89 17.86 -33.66
C GLU A 668 10.36 19.23 -33.17
N PRO A 669 9.45 19.88 -33.93
CA PRO A 669 8.65 20.99 -33.42
C PRO A 669 7.58 20.51 -32.43
N PHE A 670 7.15 21.38 -31.52
CA PHE A 670 6.06 21.10 -30.59
C PHE A 670 5.14 22.33 -30.41
N VAL A 671 3.88 22.05 -30.04
CA VAL A 671 2.89 23.07 -29.69
C VAL A 671 2.24 22.72 -28.36
N GLU A 672 2.14 23.68 -27.44
CA GLU A 672 1.47 23.50 -26.16
C GLU A 672 0.39 24.57 -25.98
N LEU A 673 -0.76 24.15 -25.45
CA LEU A 673 -1.84 25.04 -25.06
C LEU A 673 -2.06 24.87 -23.56
N ASN A 674 -1.85 25.94 -22.80
CA ASN A 674 -1.98 25.95 -21.35
C ASN A 674 -3.09 26.91 -20.91
N PHE A 675 -3.82 26.52 -19.88
CA PHE A 675 -4.76 27.37 -19.16
C PHE A 675 -4.30 27.48 -17.70
N TYR A 676 -4.10 28.70 -17.22
CA TYR A 676 -3.62 28.98 -15.88
C TYR A 676 -4.68 29.65 -15.03
N ILE A 677 -4.71 29.24 -13.77
CA ILE A 677 -5.25 30.04 -12.68
C ILE A 677 -4.09 30.82 -12.06
N ASN A 678 -4.17 32.14 -12.11
CA ASN A 678 -3.16 33.03 -11.55
C ASN A 678 -3.46 33.26 -10.06
N ILE A 679 -2.53 32.84 -9.21
CA ILE A 679 -2.61 32.90 -7.76
C ILE A 679 -1.60 33.95 -7.27
N GLY A 680 -2.12 35.14 -6.93
CA GLY A 680 -1.32 36.18 -6.28
C GLY A 680 -1.68 37.60 -6.68
N LYS A 681 -1.63 38.48 -5.67
CA LYS A 681 -1.55 39.94 -5.76
C LYS A 681 -0.54 40.42 -4.73
#